data_AF-Q13UN7-F1
#
_entry.id   AF-Q13UN7-F1
#
_cell.length_a   1.000
_cell.length_b   1.000
_cell.length_c   1.000
_cell.angle_alpha   90.00
_cell.angle_beta   90.00
_cell.angle_gamma   90.00
#
_symmetry.space_group_name_H-M   'P 1'
#
loop_
_entity.id
_entity.type
_entity.pdbx_description
1 polymer ?
#
loop_
_entity_poly.entity_id
_entity_poly.type
_entity_poly.pdbx_seq_one_letter_code
_entity_poly.pdbx_strand_id
1 'polypeptide(L)'
;MTTSSVNGTSSAYLSYSDNVLSTGAQLDSRDQQTGRSTPSQQSGSGYPLPDQLAGGQPTQDRLLGYDLRARTSREGMLKIQVLRRRAGRSPTKAPPTGGEGGIASLNAVMKPPVTSLPQPFHPFASLPIALRHYNALYQPSVENNNEYLFQTRRGHEDWTGCLGSTQYIQSVAAQSGQDLMAASSEVVARLEGKQGEDVRQRTAAEMSDLQLRYAYAGHVPLANHVEMPERNWDDGQHTPREAARSIIAELANRFSTPFRPLGERYGAPVQFVGVTTEMGAPAELGAYDDDFFTHYFGIQRLHRTGDYRSDDYEIFDNNFGAFRYANFNQLSAALTADFDISAPRSGRVRFFGLDSQAMIHVRQHGLSDLNLGAVGGSYGIPLPAQPGGYATLTPPRADLPRPDWDQPGPSWRDELKKRSTDTAADTREGALYRPSAVSPQELKAHGGFNGEDTPLRNVNLDLHDSAVARDPHNSDGGGYLGTYRSAFTAQQKMPAKNGYIYDVAPSPNMVDVSGSLGAHARNPAQGEVAAMGRIDYNQVRGWWQMKNGEVGNYTANPDYRWDVYDQTSTAGAQPQLAGFAGDDPAWGDTLHKPFIGSTSLRDGKTIYTPKQDPDLTQAQFYGHALEKIQALANGQHYAGPVAIRAKDGWAGGAFGVLTPLSGVNDPLAPGGSSGAPHDRVGVRNTQTPDQDAGSAIITPDGRIEFTDPSYKGSVMRPDSEGFLYADSRGNSTGDKSGSFHYDTDHHLVSNANGQRVTYDANGYAQLSATRNPGPFEETKSRWDIVDRNGKTVTPAADPRSYTDNDAGRAETQYRFEQDPDSVLPSGTTSFVTGVPSEPDYASFKDWLVEAPRGSGPRIHAWLKHHNAALLYRDGSYVVPGESGELKLYNLDGVAQTRVLGEPPRTYRVPDALWVQMQNYTNKRVAFEERNKPV
;
A
#
# COMPACT_ATOMS: atom_id res chain seq x y z
N MET A 1 -5.55 40.53 -32.37
CA MET A 1 -6.65 41.23 -33.05
C MET A 1 -7.93 40.95 -32.29
N THR A 2 -8.74 42.01 -32.09
CA THR A 2 -10.09 42.11 -31.52
C THR A 2 -10.33 41.73 -30.05
N THR A 3 -10.48 42.80 -29.28
CA THR A 3 -10.93 43.00 -27.89
C THR A 3 -12.45 42.92 -27.72
N SER A 4 -12.94 42.54 -26.53
CA SER A 4 -14.12 43.19 -25.92
C SER A 4 -14.22 42.89 -24.41
N SER A 5 -14.32 43.95 -23.62
CA SER A 5 -14.68 44.02 -22.20
C SER A 5 -16.17 44.30 -22.04
N VAL A 6 -16.82 43.89 -20.94
CA VAL A 6 -17.91 44.63 -20.26
C VAL A 6 -18.02 44.19 -18.78
N ASN A 7 -18.04 45.18 -17.88
CA ASN A 7 -18.40 45.12 -16.46
C ASN A 7 -19.93 45.08 -16.26
N GLY A 8 -20.41 44.53 -15.14
CA GLY A 8 -21.78 44.74 -14.69
C GLY A 8 -22.06 44.30 -13.26
N THR A 9 -21.97 45.24 -12.32
CA THR A 9 -22.53 45.17 -10.97
C THR A 9 -24.04 45.50 -11.00
N SER A 10 -24.84 44.86 -10.15
CA SER A 10 -26.04 45.49 -9.55
C SER A 10 -26.62 44.67 -8.40
N SER A 11 -26.77 45.35 -7.26
CA SER A 11 -27.59 44.97 -6.11
C SER A 11 -29.07 45.26 -6.38
N ALA A 12 -29.99 44.51 -5.76
CA ALA A 12 -31.35 44.97 -5.53
C ALA A 12 -31.93 44.40 -4.21
N TYR A 13 -32.65 45.29 -3.55
CA TYR A 13 -33.29 45.26 -2.24
C TYR A 13 -34.78 44.84 -2.34
N LEU A 14 -35.43 44.64 -1.18
CA LEU A 14 -36.89 44.61 -0.90
C LEU A 14 -37.64 43.27 -1.14
N SER A 15 -38.63 42.83 -0.35
CA SER A 15 -39.27 43.33 0.89
C SER A 15 -40.11 42.21 1.53
N TYR A 16 -40.35 42.34 2.84
CA TYR A 16 -41.40 41.67 3.60
C TYR A 16 -42.82 41.89 3.02
N SER A 17 -43.72 40.93 3.25
CA SER A 17 -45.12 41.22 3.60
C SER A 17 -45.75 40.09 4.42
N ASP A 18 -46.46 40.54 5.46
CA ASP A 18 -47.19 39.80 6.47
C ASP A 18 -48.57 39.29 6.01
N ASN A 19 -49.08 38.33 6.79
CA ASN A 19 -50.49 38.06 7.16
C ASN A 19 -51.46 37.52 6.07
N VAL A 20 -52.18 36.43 6.40
CA VAL A 20 -53.57 36.47 6.92
C VAL A 20 -54.11 35.04 7.14
N LEU A 21 -54.57 34.85 8.37
CA LEU A 21 -55.63 34.01 8.97
C LEU A 21 -56.63 33.16 8.13
N SER A 22 -57.11 32.13 8.86
CA SER A 22 -58.45 31.49 8.82
C SER A 22 -58.58 30.36 7.78
N THR A 23 -59.28 29.24 7.99
CA THR A 23 -60.29 28.72 8.93
C THR A 23 -60.34 27.19 8.66
N GLY A 24 -60.45 26.28 9.63
CA GLY A 24 -61.70 25.92 10.31
C GLY A 24 -62.59 24.99 9.47
N ALA A 25 -62.53 23.68 9.68
CA ALA A 25 -63.68 22.77 9.47
C ALA A 25 -63.47 21.43 10.20
N GLN A 26 -64.50 21.06 10.94
CA GLN A 26 -64.67 19.95 11.87
C GLN A 26 -65.78 19.04 11.30
N LEU A 27 -65.87 17.80 11.79
CA LEU A 27 -66.89 16.75 11.53
C LEU A 27 -66.57 15.89 10.28
N ASP A 28 -66.62 14.56 10.31
CA ASP A 28 -67.70 13.76 10.88
C ASP A 28 -67.28 12.33 11.31
N SER A 29 -68.15 11.77 12.14
CA SER A 29 -68.08 10.50 12.85
C SER A 29 -68.82 9.36 12.13
N ARG A 30 -68.35 8.11 12.29
CA ARG A 30 -69.11 6.90 12.76
C ARG A 30 -68.61 5.56 12.18
N ASP A 31 -68.28 4.69 13.14
CA ASP A 31 -68.69 3.29 13.32
C ASP A 31 -68.72 2.31 12.14
N GLN A 32 -67.96 1.21 12.26
CA GLN A 32 -68.56 -0.11 12.53
C GLN A 32 -67.56 -1.13 13.10
N GLN A 33 -68.10 -2.00 13.96
CA GLN A 33 -67.47 -2.97 14.86
C GLN A 33 -67.12 -4.32 14.21
N THR A 34 -66.41 -5.12 15.03
CA THR A 34 -66.34 -6.60 15.15
C THR A 34 -64.99 -7.20 14.74
N GLY A 35 -64.29 -8.02 15.52
CA GLY A 35 -64.48 -8.52 16.89
C GLY A 35 -63.32 -9.46 17.31
N ARG A 36 -63.17 -9.65 18.64
CA ARG A 36 -62.61 -10.80 19.41
C ARG A 36 -61.27 -11.43 18.91
N SER A 37 -60.22 -11.61 19.72
CA SER A 37 -60.20 -12.34 21.00
C SER A 37 -58.83 -12.19 21.69
N THR A 38 -58.84 -11.99 23.00
CA THR A 38 -57.75 -12.20 23.98
C THR A 38 -57.59 -13.72 24.29
N PRO A 39 -56.43 -14.17 24.85
CA PRO A 39 -56.32 -14.21 26.31
C PRO A 39 -54.94 -13.84 26.89
N SER A 40 -55.04 -13.34 28.12
CA SER A 40 -54.04 -12.96 29.13
C SER A 40 -53.46 -14.14 29.93
N GLN A 41 -52.22 -14.01 30.42
CA GLN A 41 -51.73 -14.44 31.75
C GLN A 41 -50.61 -13.44 32.16
N GLN A 42 -50.75 -12.60 33.21
CA GLN A 42 -50.43 -12.86 34.64
C GLN A 42 -49.11 -13.64 34.82
N SER A 43 -48.11 -13.30 35.65
CA SER A 43 -47.96 -12.38 36.80
C SER A 43 -46.50 -12.51 37.28
N GLY A 44 -45.89 -11.51 37.93
CA GLY A 44 -44.68 -11.76 38.72
C GLY A 44 -43.77 -10.56 39.00
N SER A 45 -44.13 -9.78 40.01
CA SER A 45 -43.28 -8.81 40.71
C SER A 45 -42.31 -9.49 41.68
N GLY A 46 -41.10 -8.95 41.89
CA GLY A 46 -40.28 -9.31 43.04
C GLY A 46 -38.88 -8.66 43.08
N TYR A 47 -38.75 -7.58 43.86
CA TYR A 47 -37.48 -7.10 44.43
C TYR A 47 -36.88 -8.15 45.39
N PRO A 48 -35.56 -8.09 45.69
CA PRO A 48 -35.16 -7.50 46.97
C PRO A 48 -33.81 -6.73 46.98
N LEU A 49 -33.79 -5.63 47.73
CA LEU A 49 -32.67 -5.17 48.59
C LEU A 49 -32.83 -5.89 49.96
N PRO A 50 -31.78 -6.12 50.79
CA PRO A 50 -31.18 -5.02 51.58
C PRO A 50 -29.72 -5.15 52.07
N ASP A 51 -29.22 -4.00 52.56
CA ASP A 51 -28.29 -3.71 53.70
C ASP A 51 -26.83 -4.20 53.68
N GLN A 52 -25.80 -3.34 53.76
CA GLN A 52 -25.36 -2.29 54.73
C GLN A 52 -24.31 -2.79 55.75
N LEU A 53 -23.18 -2.05 55.80
CA LEU A 53 -22.32 -1.66 56.93
C LEU A 53 -20.88 -2.21 57.09
N ALA A 54 -20.03 -1.23 57.48
CA ALA A 54 -18.69 -1.24 58.08
C ALA A 54 -17.51 -1.46 57.12
N GLY A 55 -16.50 -0.58 57.00
CA GLY A 55 -15.97 0.45 57.92
C GLY A 55 -14.64 -0.02 58.50
N GLY A 56 -13.50 0.56 58.06
CA GLY A 56 -12.19 0.25 58.65
C GLY A 56 -10.96 0.80 57.93
N GLN A 57 -10.57 2.04 58.26
CA GLN A 57 -9.17 2.47 58.43
C GLN A 57 -9.04 2.93 59.91
N PRO A 58 -7.85 3.17 60.52
CA PRO A 58 -6.48 3.28 59.97
C PRO A 58 -5.39 2.58 60.83
N THR A 59 -4.13 2.57 60.36
CA THR A 59 -2.94 2.94 61.20
C THR A 59 -1.69 3.19 60.35
N GLN A 60 -1.02 4.31 60.67
CA GLN A 60 0.38 4.63 60.36
C GLN A 60 1.31 3.87 61.34
N ASP A 61 2.48 3.41 60.89
CA ASP A 61 3.77 4.05 61.23
C ASP A 61 5.01 3.36 60.62
N ARG A 62 5.90 4.20 60.06
CA ARG A 62 7.39 4.20 60.09
C ARG A 62 8.21 2.92 59.81
N LEU A 63 9.09 2.96 58.77
CA LEU A 63 10.52 3.40 58.82
C LEU A 63 11.39 2.79 57.67
N LEU A 64 12.32 3.62 57.14
CA LEU A 64 13.54 3.33 56.33
C LEU A 64 13.28 2.88 54.87
N GLY A 65 13.70 3.54 53.79
CA GLY A 65 14.86 4.41 53.54
C GLY A 65 15.92 3.62 52.77
N TYR A 66 15.98 3.68 51.43
CA TYR A 66 17.18 3.41 50.62
C TYR A 66 17.05 3.94 49.18
N ASP A 67 18.09 4.65 48.76
CA ASP A 67 18.42 5.12 47.41
C ASP A 67 18.31 4.05 46.33
N LEU A 68 17.78 4.40 45.15
CA LEU A 68 18.08 3.69 43.91
C LEU A 68 18.43 4.66 42.78
N ARG A 69 19.74 4.68 42.51
CA ARG A 69 20.38 5.25 41.33
C ARG A 69 19.91 4.56 40.05
N ALA A 70 19.87 5.36 38.99
CA ALA A 70 19.76 4.97 37.60
C ALA A 70 20.68 3.80 37.22
N ARG A 71 20.12 2.81 36.51
CA ARG A 71 20.88 1.90 35.65
C ARG A 71 20.15 1.72 34.32
N THR A 72 20.86 2.18 33.29
CA THR A 72 20.71 1.89 31.86
C THR A 72 20.52 0.41 31.58
N SER A 73 19.46 0.05 30.86
CA SER A 73 19.25 -1.29 30.31
C SER A 73 19.85 -1.38 28.89
N ARG A 74 21.06 -1.92 28.81
CA ARG A 74 21.60 -2.57 27.62
C ARG A 74 21.72 -4.06 27.98
N GLU A 75 21.46 -4.93 27.02
CA GLU A 75 21.53 -6.41 27.07
C GLU A 75 20.20 -7.12 27.37
N GLY A 76 19.68 -7.77 26.32
CA GLY A 76 18.53 -8.66 26.40
C GLY A 76 18.16 -9.26 25.06
N MET A 77 19.06 -10.01 24.41
CA MET A 77 18.66 -10.97 23.37
C MET A 77 19.42 -12.30 23.56
N LEU A 78 18.61 -13.35 23.76
CA LEU A 78 18.97 -14.69 24.21
C LEU A 78 19.62 -15.56 23.13
N LYS A 79 20.56 -16.39 23.59
CA LYS A 79 21.05 -17.65 22.99
C LYS A 79 20.21 -18.82 23.50
N ILE A 80 19.76 -19.75 22.64
CA ILE A 80 19.56 -21.21 22.90
C ILE A 80 19.64 -21.91 21.52
N GLN A 81 20.65 -22.70 21.16
CA GLN A 81 21.06 -24.09 21.52
C GLN A 81 20.20 -25.26 21.00
N VAL A 82 20.92 -26.15 20.31
CA VAL A 82 20.56 -27.37 19.55
C VAL A 82 20.32 -28.57 20.46
N LEU A 83 19.38 -29.45 20.10
CA LEU A 83 19.40 -30.88 20.47
C LEU A 83 18.93 -31.79 19.32
N ARG A 84 19.55 -32.98 19.25
CA ARG A 84 19.57 -33.96 18.15
C ARG A 84 19.10 -35.33 18.66
N ARG A 85 18.49 -36.13 17.76
CA ARG A 85 18.32 -37.62 17.76
C ARG A 85 17.28 -38.22 18.75
N ARG A 86 16.56 -39.33 18.51
CA ARG A 86 16.76 -40.59 17.74
C ARG A 86 15.37 -41.29 17.54
N ALA A 87 15.00 -41.77 16.34
CA ALA A 87 15.07 -43.17 15.82
C ALA A 87 13.92 -44.16 16.17
N GLY A 88 13.37 -44.87 15.16
CA GLY A 88 12.91 -46.27 15.30
C GLY A 88 11.76 -46.83 14.42
N ARG A 89 12.13 -47.57 13.35
CA ARG A 89 11.55 -48.86 12.82
C ARG A 89 10.18 -48.95 12.09
N SER A 90 10.25 -49.08 10.75
CA SER A 90 9.96 -50.23 9.82
C SER A 90 8.80 -51.26 10.09
N PRO A 91 8.53 -52.24 9.20
CA PRO A 91 7.82 -52.19 7.90
C PRO A 91 6.79 -53.34 7.70
N THR A 92 5.84 -53.25 6.78
CA THR A 92 5.03 -54.38 6.25
C THR A 92 4.16 -53.85 5.10
N LYS A 93 3.76 -54.52 4.01
CA LYS A 93 3.97 -55.84 3.40
C LYS A 93 3.11 -55.80 2.12
N ALA A 94 3.63 -56.15 0.93
CA ALA A 94 2.80 -56.45 -0.25
C ALA A 94 2.03 -57.78 -0.03
N PRO A 95 0.96 -58.14 -0.79
CA PRO A 95 1.09 -58.73 -2.16
C PRO A 95 -0.20 -58.54 -3.05
N PRO A 96 -0.48 -59.34 -4.11
CA PRO A 96 0.20 -59.40 -5.41
C PRO A 96 -0.75 -59.40 -6.66
N THR A 97 -0.13 -59.23 -7.84
CA THR A 97 -0.39 -59.87 -9.16
C THR A 97 -1.80 -60.08 -9.73
N GLY A 98 -1.95 -59.64 -10.98
CA GLY A 98 -2.82 -60.19 -12.03
C GLY A 98 -2.98 -59.15 -13.15
N GLY A 99 -2.82 -59.41 -14.44
CA GLY A 99 -2.56 -60.63 -15.19
C GLY A 99 -2.29 -60.27 -16.66
N GLU A 100 -1.89 -61.28 -17.39
CA GLU A 100 -1.37 -61.34 -18.75
C GLU A 100 -2.29 -60.83 -19.89
N GLY A 101 -1.65 -60.52 -21.02
CA GLY A 101 -2.25 -60.46 -22.35
C GLY A 101 -1.58 -59.37 -23.19
N GLY A 102 -0.91 -59.59 -24.32
CA GLY A 102 -0.83 -60.73 -25.22
C GLY A 102 0.04 -60.28 -26.41
N ILE A 103 0.72 -61.24 -27.00
CA ILE A 103 1.83 -61.11 -27.95
C ILE A 103 1.35 -60.68 -29.34
N ALA A 104 2.12 -59.83 -30.02
CA ALA A 104 2.29 -59.92 -31.47
C ALA A 104 3.67 -59.36 -31.86
N SER A 105 4.60 -60.27 -32.17
CA SER A 105 5.86 -59.97 -32.85
C SER A 105 5.66 -60.09 -34.36
N LEU A 106 6.46 -59.37 -35.14
CA LEU A 106 6.85 -59.76 -36.49
C LEU A 106 8.27 -59.25 -36.78
N ASN A 107 9.11 -60.19 -37.19
CA ASN A 107 10.55 -60.11 -37.46
C ASN A 107 10.86 -59.67 -38.90
N ALA A 108 12.05 -59.08 -39.11
CA ALA A 108 13.06 -59.37 -40.17
C ALA A 108 14.10 -58.22 -40.21
N VAL A 109 15.35 -58.33 -39.72
CA VAL A 109 16.57 -59.05 -40.18
C VAL A 109 17.13 -58.60 -41.54
N MET A 110 18.27 -57.88 -41.53
CA MET A 110 19.50 -58.24 -42.29
C MET A 110 20.74 -57.39 -41.87
N LYS A 111 21.90 -58.06 -41.83
CA LYS A 111 23.33 -57.64 -41.61
C LYS A 111 24.16 -58.41 -42.66
N PRO A 112 25.50 -58.24 -42.87
CA PRO A 112 26.48 -57.13 -42.69
C PRO A 112 27.36 -56.94 -44.00
N PRO A 113 28.58 -56.33 -44.04
CA PRO A 113 29.82 -56.85 -43.42
C PRO A 113 30.77 -55.78 -42.79
N VAL A 114 31.84 -56.31 -42.19
CA VAL A 114 32.81 -55.75 -41.22
C VAL A 114 34.15 -55.38 -41.89
N THR A 115 34.85 -54.35 -41.37
CA THR A 115 36.33 -54.23 -41.13
C THR A 115 36.60 -52.80 -40.59
N SER A 116 37.41 -52.45 -39.60
CA SER A 116 38.38 -53.09 -38.68
C SER A 116 38.77 -52.01 -37.64
N LEU A 117 39.06 -52.41 -36.38
CA LEU A 117 39.61 -51.55 -35.29
C LEU A 117 41.16 -51.62 -35.27
N PRO A 118 41.89 -50.61 -34.74
CA PRO A 118 42.15 -50.53 -33.30
C PRO A 118 42.11 -49.13 -32.63
N GLN A 119 41.85 -49.18 -31.32
CA GLN A 119 41.78 -48.22 -30.19
C GLN A 119 43.04 -47.33 -29.97
N PRO A 120 43.02 -46.21 -29.18
CA PRO A 120 42.46 -46.15 -27.80
C PRO A 120 41.63 -44.92 -27.36
N PHE A 121 40.61 -45.23 -26.56
CA PHE A 121 40.11 -44.54 -25.36
C PHE A 121 40.28 -43.01 -25.22
N HIS A 122 39.16 -42.29 -25.38
CA HIS A 122 38.77 -41.12 -24.58
C HIS A 122 37.25 -41.19 -24.33
N PRO A 123 36.74 -41.13 -23.09
CA PRO A 123 35.31 -40.98 -22.85
C PRO A 123 34.91 -39.53 -23.15
N PHE A 124 33.73 -39.32 -23.73
CA PHE A 124 33.04 -38.03 -23.96
C PHE A 124 33.18 -37.29 -25.31
N ALA A 125 33.93 -37.78 -26.30
CA ALA A 125 33.90 -37.21 -27.65
C ALA A 125 33.03 -38.04 -28.63
N SER A 126 31.71 -38.02 -28.47
CA SER A 126 30.79 -38.38 -29.56
C SER A 126 29.43 -37.68 -29.42
N LEU A 127 29.37 -36.46 -29.93
CA LEU A 127 28.14 -35.68 -30.19
C LEU A 127 27.27 -36.07 -31.42
N PRO A 128 27.53 -37.11 -32.26
CA PRO A 128 26.63 -37.35 -33.41
C PRO A 128 25.25 -37.92 -33.05
N ILE A 129 25.03 -38.36 -31.81
CA ILE A 129 23.81 -39.08 -31.42
C ILE A 129 22.71 -38.08 -30.98
N ALA A 130 23.01 -37.11 -30.11
CA ALA A 130 22.00 -36.17 -29.58
C ALA A 130 21.32 -35.30 -30.66
N LEU A 131 22.09 -34.80 -31.64
CA LEU A 131 21.55 -33.98 -32.73
C LEU A 131 20.59 -34.74 -33.67
N ARG A 132 20.72 -36.07 -33.79
CA ARG A 132 19.81 -36.88 -34.62
C ARG A 132 18.42 -37.03 -34.01
N HIS A 133 18.23 -36.72 -32.73
CA HIS A 133 17.02 -37.09 -31.99
C HIS A 133 15.97 -35.98 -31.94
N TYR A 134 16.39 -34.71 -31.90
CA TYR A 134 15.52 -33.59 -32.27
C TYR A 134 15.10 -33.66 -33.76
N ASN A 135 15.90 -34.32 -34.60
CA ASN A 135 15.76 -34.35 -36.07
C ASN A 135 14.84 -35.44 -36.65
N ALA A 136 14.36 -36.42 -35.88
CA ALA A 136 13.63 -37.56 -36.46
C ALA A 136 12.22 -37.21 -37.02
N LEU A 137 11.69 -36.03 -36.68
CA LEU A 137 10.33 -35.59 -37.03
C LEU A 137 10.25 -34.19 -37.65
N TYR A 138 11.37 -33.53 -38.01
CA TYR A 138 11.33 -32.11 -38.40
C TYR A 138 12.24 -31.67 -39.57
N GLN A 139 11.91 -30.50 -40.15
CA GLN A 139 12.69 -29.78 -41.16
C GLN A 139 13.67 -28.81 -40.47
N PRO A 140 14.98 -29.07 -40.45
CA PRO A 140 15.94 -28.00 -40.14
C PRO A 140 15.79 -26.90 -41.18
N SER A 141 15.70 -25.63 -40.77
CA SER A 141 15.98 -24.56 -41.72
C SER A 141 17.45 -24.72 -42.11
N VAL A 142 17.75 -24.54 -43.39
CA VAL A 142 19.11 -24.68 -43.94
C VAL A 142 20.08 -23.64 -43.34
N GLU A 143 19.57 -22.73 -42.51
CA GLU A 143 20.26 -21.62 -41.87
C GLU A 143 20.58 -21.87 -40.38
N ASN A 144 20.08 -22.95 -39.77
CA ASN A 144 20.11 -23.14 -38.31
C ASN A 144 21.30 -24.01 -37.83
N ASN A 145 22.53 -23.57 -38.10
CA ASN A 145 23.76 -24.22 -37.62
C ASN A 145 24.30 -23.56 -36.33
N ASN A 146 23.49 -23.53 -35.27
CA ASN A 146 23.85 -22.94 -33.96
C ASN A 146 24.62 -23.90 -33.03
N GLU A 147 25.11 -25.03 -33.54
CA GLU A 147 25.81 -26.11 -32.80
C GLU A 147 27.12 -25.65 -32.10
N TYR A 148 27.53 -24.38 -32.28
CA TYR A 148 28.85 -23.87 -31.93
C TYR A 148 28.90 -22.70 -30.92
N LEU A 149 27.77 -22.28 -30.33
CA LEU A 149 27.75 -21.07 -29.50
C LEU A 149 28.64 -21.11 -28.23
N PHE A 150 28.99 -22.28 -27.67
CA PHE A 150 29.71 -22.34 -26.38
C PHE A 150 30.87 -23.35 -26.26
N GLN A 151 31.29 -24.03 -27.33
CA GLN A 151 32.38 -25.03 -27.22
C GLN A 151 33.82 -24.49 -27.17
N THR A 152 34.08 -23.19 -27.12
CA THR A 152 35.48 -22.71 -27.07
C THR A 152 35.72 -21.50 -26.16
N ARG A 153 35.92 -21.78 -24.86
CA ARG A 153 37.11 -21.28 -24.15
C ARG A 153 37.81 -22.47 -23.50
N ARG A 154 38.93 -22.89 -24.10
CA ARG A 154 39.85 -23.88 -23.53
C ARG A 154 40.24 -23.45 -22.11
N GLY A 155 39.85 -24.23 -21.10
CA GLY A 155 40.57 -24.29 -19.82
C GLY A 155 39.79 -24.06 -18.52
N HIS A 156 38.51 -23.69 -18.54
CA HIS A 156 37.70 -23.64 -17.32
C HIS A 156 36.31 -24.25 -17.54
N GLU A 157 36.08 -25.36 -16.83
CA GLU A 157 34.83 -26.10 -16.73
C GLU A 157 33.84 -25.37 -15.82
N ASP A 158 33.37 -24.18 -16.20
CA ASP A 158 32.22 -23.56 -15.51
C ASP A 158 30.95 -23.89 -16.31
N TRP A 159 30.34 -25.03 -15.98
CA TRP A 159 29.13 -25.61 -16.57
C TRP A 159 27.83 -24.84 -16.25
N THR A 160 27.91 -23.57 -15.87
CA THR A 160 26.78 -22.81 -15.31
C THR A 160 26.22 -21.74 -16.23
N GLY A 161 26.76 -21.50 -17.43
CA GLY A 161 26.30 -20.42 -18.37
C GLY A 161 24.95 -20.63 -19.11
N CYS A 162 24.17 -21.65 -18.74
CA CYS A 162 23.00 -22.11 -19.49
C CYS A 162 21.75 -21.23 -19.32
N LEU A 163 21.61 -20.61 -18.14
CA LEU A 163 20.41 -19.87 -17.76
C LEU A 163 20.39 -18.47 -18.38
N GLY A 164 21.47 -17.70 -18.19
CA GLY A 164 21.57 -16.32 -18.65
C GLY A 164 21.47 -16.19 -20.18
N SER A 165 21.96 -17.18 -20.92
CA SER A 165 21.88 -17.22 -22.39
C SER A 165 20.46 -17.47 -22.90
N THR A 166 19.77 -18.47 -22.35
CA THR A 166 18.37 -18.77 -22.70
C THR A 166 17.46 -17.60 -22.35
N GLN A 167 17.62 -17.03 -21.15
CA GLN A 167 16.86 -15.85 -20.73
C GLN A 167 17.13 -14.63 -21.60
N TYR A 168 18.37 -14.42 -22.04
CA TYR A 168 18.70 -13.33 -22.95
C TYR A 168 17.97 -13.49 -24.29
N ILE A 169 17.97 -14.69 -24.87
CA ILE A 169 17.28 -14.96 -26.14
C ILE A 169 15.76 -14.82 -25.99
N GLN A 170 15.17 -15.28 -24.88
CA GLN A 170 13.76 -15.01 -24.57
C GLN A 170 13.48 -13.51 -24.51
N SER A 171 14.37 -12.72 -23.90
CA SER A 171 14.22 -11.26 -23.81
C SER A 171 14.31 -10.57 -25.16
N VAL A 172 15.24 -10.99 -26.04
CA VAL A 172 15.33 -10.51 -27.42
C VAL A 172 14.06 -10.86 -28.20
N ALA A 173 13.58 -12.11 -28.13
CA ALA A 173 12.37 -12.55 -28.81
C ALA A 173 11.14 -11.73 -28.39
N ALA A 174 10.96 -11.52 -27.09
CA ALA A 174 9.86 -10.75 -26.55
C ALA A 174 9.93 -9.24 -26.89
N GLN A 175 11.13 -8.65 -26.89
CA GLN A 175 11.34 -7.24 -27.21
C GLN A 175 11.13 -6.93 -28.70
N SER A 176 11.61 -7.81 -29.59
CA SER A 176 11.52 -7.60 -31.04
C SER A 176 10.20 -8.11 -31.64
N GLY A 177 9.40 -8.86 -30.87
CA GLY A 177 8.22 -9.55 -31.36
C GLY A 177 8.56 -10.72 -32.30
N GLN A 178 9.80 -11.21 -32.25
CA GLN A 178 10.27 -12.34 -33.05
C GLN A 178 10.02 -13.68 -32.32
N ASP A 179 10.24 -14.77 -33.06
CA ASP A 179 10.29 -16.11 -32.50
C ASP A 179 11.69 -16.44 -31.94
N LEU A 180 11.79 -17.47 -31.10
CA LEU A 180 13.04 -17.89 -30.45
C LEU A 180 14.12 -18.24 -31.47
N MET A 181 13.73 -18.79 -32.63
CA MET A 181 14.65 -19.08 -33.73
C MET A 181 15.31 -17.80 -34.26
N ALA A 182 14.51 -16.80 -34.65
CA ALA A 182 15.03 -15.53 -35.17
C ALA A 182 15.86 -14.78 -34.12
N ALA A 183 15.39 -14.74 -32.86
CA ALA A 183 16.12 -14.13 -31.77
C ALA A 183 17.47 -14.81 -31.52
N SER A 184 17.51 -16.15 -31.58
CA SER A 184 18.75 -16.91 -31.45
C SER A 184 19.76 -16.54 -32.55
N SER A 185 19.32 -16.50 -33.82
CA SER A 185 20.18 -16.08 -34.95
C SER A 185 20.69 -14.65 -34.80
N GLU A 186 19.86 -13.73 -34.29
CA GLU A 186 20.27 -12.36 -34.02
C GLU A 186 21.35 -12.29 -32.93
N VAL A 187 21.16 -13.01 -31.83
CA VAL A 187 22.14 -13.06 -30.73
C VAL A 187 23.47 -13.66 -31.19
N VAL A 188 23.44 -14.70 -32.03
CA VAL A 188 24.65 -15.24 -32.67
C VAL A 188 25.37 -14.17 -33.47
N ALA A 189 24.65 -13.40 -34.30
CA ALA A 189 25.27 -12.34 -35.10
C ALA A 189 25.91 -11.24 -34.23
N ARG A 190 25.29 -10.91 -33.08
CA ARG A 190 25.87 -10.00 -32.08
C ARG A 190 27.16 -10.57 -31.49
N LEU A 191 27.15 -11.85 -31.09
CA LEU A 191 28.28 -12.53 -30.47
C LEU A 191 29.46 -12.78 -31.42
N GLU A 192 29.20 -12.97 -32.71
CA GLU A 192 30.24 -13.09 -33.74
C GLU A 192 30.92 -11.73 -34.06
N GLY A 193 30.43 -10.63 -33.47
CA GLY A 193 30.95 -9.29 -33.72
C GLY A 193 30.56 -8.73 -35.09
N LYS A 194 29.59 -9.34 -35.79
CA LYS A 194 29.08 -8.84 -37.08
C LYS A 194 28.47 -7.43 -36.97
N GLN A 195 28.07 -7.03 -35.76
CA GLN A 195 27.53 -5.70 -35.43
C GLN A 195 28.53 -4.79 -34.69
N GLY A 196 29.80 -5.18 -34.63
CA GLY A 196 30.86 -4.44 -33.94
C GLY A 196 31.25 -5.03 -32.58
N GLU A 197 32.49 -4.74 -32.17
CA GLU A 197 33.09 -5.26 -30.93
C GLU A 197 32.32 -4.82 -29.68
N ASP A 198 31.88 -3.56 -29.64
CA ASP A 198 31.13 -3.01 -28.50
C ASP A 198 29.77 -3.69 -28.29
N VAL A 199 29.12 -4.12 -29.37
CA VAL A 199 27.86 -4.89 -29.31
C VAL A 199 28.14 -6.28 -28.76
N ARG A 200 29.19 -6.94 -29.25
CA ARG A 200 29.61 -8.26 -28.73
C ARG A 200 29.89 -8.21 -27.24
N GLN A 201 30.69 -7.26 -26.78
CA GLN A 201 31.07 -7.13 -25.37
C GLN A 201 29.86 -6.82 -24.49
N ARG A 202 28.95 -5.94 -24.92
CA ARG A 202 27.70 -5.67 -24.18
C ARG A 202 26.80 -6.90 -24.10
N THR A 203 26.56 -7.60 -25.21
CA THR A 203 25.76 -8.82 -25.21
C THR A 203 26.37 -9.89 -24.30
N ALA A 204 27.68 -10.10 -24.33
CA ALA A 204 28.36 -11.04 -23.44
C ALA A 204 28.25 -10.61 -21.96
N ALA A 205 28.37 -9.32 -21.66
CA ALA A 205 28.24 -8.78 -20.31
C ALA A 205 26.79 -8.94 -19.78
N GLU A 206 25.78 -8.62 -20.60
CA GLU A 206 24.37 -8.80 -20.26
C GLU A 206 24.03 -10.26 -19.96
N MET A 207 24.47 -11.19 -20.82
CA MET A 207 24.27 -12.63 -20.59
C MET A 207 24.96 -13.13 -19.31
N SER A 208 26.18 -12.66 -19.04
CA SER A 208 26.91 -12.99 -17.82
C SER A 208 26.24 -12.42 -16.58
N ASP A 209 25.69 -11.21 -16.67
CA ASP A 209 25.01 -10.55 -15.57
C ASP A 209 23.66 -11.20 -15.26
N LEU A 210 22.90 -11.60 -16.28
CA LEU A 210 21.70 -12.44 -16.11
C LEU A 210 22.03 -13.76 -15.43
N GLN A 211 23.13 -14.40 -15.85
CA GLN A 211 23.59 -15.65 -15.22
C GLN A 211 23.92 -15.48 -13.73
N LEU A 212 24.57 -14.37 -13.36
CA LEU A 212 24.90 -14.08 -11.97
C LEU A 212 23.67 -13.72 -11.14
N ARG A 213 22.72 -12.98 -11.73
CA ARG A 213 21.50 -12.54 -11.04
C ARG A 213 20.52 -13.67 -10.76
N TYR A 214 20.40 -14.65 -11.66
CA TYR A 214 19.38 -15.70 -11.55
C TYR A 214 19.94 -17.09 -11.26
N ALA A 215 21.22 -17.18 -10.87
CA ALA A 215 22.11 -18.35 -10.82
C ALA A 215 21.53 -19.74 -10.45
N TYR A 216 20.42 -19.80 -9.72
CA TYR A 216 19.78 -21.06 -9.31
C TYR A 216 18.29 -21.15 -9.67
N ALA A 217 17.60 -20.02 -9.86
CA ALA A 217 16.21 -19.94 -10.26
C ALA A 217 15.83 -18.48 -10.56
N GLY A 218 15.01 -18.24 -11.59
CA GLY A 218 14.40 -16.93 -11.83
C GLY A 218 14.13 -16.69 -13.31
N HIS A 219 13.46 -15.59 -13.62
CA HIS A 219 13.22 -15.13 -15.00
C HIS A 219 13.59 -13.67 -15.16
N VAL A 220 13.94 -13.33 -16.39
CA VAL A 220 14.03 -11.93 -16.81
C VAL A 220 12.61 -11.46 -17.11
N PRO A 221 12.15 -10.32 -16.56
CA PRO A 221 10.91 -9.70 -16.99
C PRO A 221 10.95 -9.47 -18.50
N LEU A 222 10.06 -10.13 -19.25
CA LEU A 222 10.02 -9.97 -20.70
C LEU A 222 9.14 -8.77 -21.06
N ALA A 223 9.60 -7.97 -22.04
CA ALA A 223 8.79 -6.87 -22.56
C ALA A 223 7.45 -7.40 -23.08
N ASN A 224 6.36 -6.69 -22.81
CA ASN A 224 5.00 -7.08 -23.20
C ASN A 224 4.49 -8.41 -22.63
N HIS A 225 5.10 -8.89 -21.54
CA HIS A 225 4.68 -10.10 -20.84
C HIS A 225 4.58 -9.90 -19.34
N VAL A 226 3.68 -10.65 -18.71
CA VAL A 226 3.52 -10.70 -17.26
C VAL A 226 3.95 -12.08 -16.77
N GLU A 227 4.79 -12.12 -15.74
CA GLU A 227 5.18 -13.35 -15.07
C GLU A 227 3.98 -13.91 -14.30
N MET A 228 3.73 -15.21 -14.44
CA MET A 228 2.72 -15.90 -13.64
C MET A 228 3.30 -16.18 -12.23
N PRO A 229 2.62 -15.79 -11.15
CA PRO A 229 3.15 -15.89 -9.79
C PRO A 229 3.34 -17.34 -9.32
N GLU A 230 2.62 -18.29 -9.94
CA GLU A 230 2.68 -19.71 -9.64
C GLU A 230 3.92 -20.37 -10.22
N ARG A 231 4.76 -20.86 -9.32
CA ARG A 231 5.93 -21.67 -9.60
C ARG A 231 5.63 -23.08 -9.12
N ASN A 232 5.41 -24.00 -10.05
CA ASN A 232 5.16 -25.40 -9.69
C ASN A 232 6.51 -26.09 -9.48
N TRP A 233 6.86 -26.26 -8.20
CA TRP A 233 7.99 -27.05 -7.74
C TRP A 233 7.50 -28.46 -7.44
N ASP A 234 8.12 -29.45 -8.07
CA ASP A 234 8.01 -30.83 -7.63
C ASP A 234 9.37 -31.25 -7.08
N ASP A 235 9.44 -31.41 -5.76
CA ASP A 235 10.62 -31.84 -5.00
C ASP A 235 10.73 -33.38 -4.89
N GLY A 236 9.90 -34.09 -5.65
CA GLY A 236 9.91 -35.54 -5.74
C GLY A 236 11.10 -36.08 -6.53
N GLN A 237 11.57 -37.27 -6.15
CA GLN A 237 12.48 -38.04 -7.01
C GLN A 237 11.69 -38.71 -8.12
N HIS A 238 11.77 -38.14 -9.33
CA HIS A 238 11.11 -38.67 -10.51
C HIS A 238 12.07 -39.48 -11.36
N THR A 239 11.55 -40.53 -11.98
CA THR A 239 12.19 -41.01 -13.20
C THR A 239 12.10 -39.91 -14.26
N PRO A 240 13.06 -39.78 -15.18
CA PRO A 240 13.01 -38.79 -16.25
C PRO A 240 11.70 -38.82 -17.04
N ARG A 241 11.13 -40.03 -17.23
CA ARG A 241 9.84 -40.21 -17.88
C ARG A 241 8.66 -39.67 -17.07
N GLU A 242 8.69 -39.78 -15.74
CA GLU A 242 7.68 -39.17 -14.86
C GLU A 242 7.81 -37.65 -14.89
N ALA A 243 9.03 -37.12 -14.79
CA ALA A 243 9.29 -35.68 -14.90
C ALA A 243 8.78 -35.12 -16.23
N ALA A 244 9.07 -35.78 -17.36
CA ALA A 244 8.58 -35.36 -18.68
C ALA A 244 7.06 -35.32 -18.74
N ARG A 245 6.37 -36.33 -18.19
CA ARG A 245 4.90 -36.35 -18.14
C ARG A 245 4.34 -35.20 -17.31
N SER A 246 4.95 -34.92 -16.16
CA SER A 246 4.53 -33.82 -15.29
C SER A 246 4.74 -32.47 -15.95
N ILE A 247 5.91 -32.25 -16.57
CA ILE A 247 6.21 -31.03 -17.34
C ILE A 247 5.19 -30.86 -18.48
N ILE A 248 4.90 -31.92 -19.25
CA ILE A 248 3.95 -31.86 -20.36
C ILE A 248 2.52 -31.56 -19.86
N ALA A 249 2.08 -32.21 -18.79
CA ALA A 249 0.76 -31.96 -18.20
C ALA A 249 0.63 -30.51 -17.73
N GLU A 250 1.69 -29.97 -17.11
CA GLU A 250 1.71 -28.59 -16.66
C GLU A 250 1.74 -27.60 -17.82
N LEU A 251 2.56 -27.83 -18.85
CA LEU A 251 2.56 -27.02 -20.07
C LEU A 251 1.18 -27.00 -20.73
N ALA A 252 0.51 -28.15 -20.80
CA ALA A 252 -0.85 -28.23 -21.34
C ALA A 252 -1.83 -27.39 -20.51
N ASN A 253 -1.72 -27.45 -19.18
CA ASN A 253 -2.53 -26.65 -18.27
C ASN A 253 -2.30 -25.13 -18.49
N ARG A 254 -1.03 -24.70 -18.50
CA ARG A 254 -0.63 -23.30 -18.69
C ARG A 254 -1.03 -22.76 -20.05
N PHE A 255 -0.83 -23.50 -21.13
CA PHE A 255 -1.20 -23.03 -22.47
C PHE A 255 -2.71 -23.11 -22.76
N SER A 256 -3.44 -24.01 -22.11
CA SER A 256 -4.90 -24.14 -22.30
C SER A 256 -5.71 -23.08 -21.56
N THR A 257 -5.14 -22.49 -20.51
CA THR A 257 -5.82 -21.51 -19.66
C THR A 257 -5.21 -20.13 -19.87
N PRO A 258 -5.95 -19.15 -20.42
CA PRO A 258 -5.48 -17.77 -20.43
C PRO A 258 -5.16 -17.33 -19.01
N PHE A 259 -3.96 -16.80 -18.79
CA PHE A 259 -3.56 -16.21 -17.54
C PHE A 259 -4.41 -14.98 -17.27
N ARG A 260 -5.13 -14.97 -16.16
CA ARG A 260 -5.97 -13.83 -15.75
C ARG A 260 -5.37 -13.29 -14.47
N PRO A 261 -4.29 -12.48 -14.51
CA PRO A 261 -3.68 -11.96 -13.28
C PRO A 261 -4.67 -11.17 -12.43
N LEU A 262 -5.74 -10.67 -13.06
CA LEU A 262 -6.64 -9.66 -12.55
C LEU A 262 -8.12 -10.01 -12.79
N GLY A 263 -8.45 -11.29 -12.98
CA GLY A 263 -9.84 -11.72 -13.23
C GLY A 263 -10.49 -11.15 -14.50
N GLU A 264 -9.69 -10.63 -15.42
CA GLU A 264 -10.11 -10.04 -16.69
C GLU A 264 -10.97 -11.01 -17.51
N ARG A 265 -11.89 -10.45 -18.32
CA ARG A 265 -12.81 -11.25 -19.14
C ARG A 265 -12.10 -12.12 -20.18
N TYR A 266 -10.95 -11.67 -20.70
CA TYR A 266 -10.30 -12.29 -21.85
C TYR A 266 -9.01 -13.06 -21.50
N GLY A 267 -8.23 -12.60 -20.51
CA GLY A 267 -6.99 -13.24 -20.07
C GLY A 267 -5.84 -13.17 -21.09
N ALA A 268 -4.63 -13.07 -20.58
CA ALA A 268 -3.37 -13.08 -21.32
C ALA A 268 -2.98 -14.52 -21.68
N PRO A 269 -2.82 -14.88 -22.97
CA PRO A 269 -2.40 -16.23 -23.31
C PRO A 269 -0.91 -16.44 -22.94
N VAL A 270 -0.58 -17.57 -22.31
CA VAL A 270 0.82 -17.91 -21.98
C VAL A 270 1.60 -18.10 -23.27
N GLN A 271 2.66 -17.29 -23.45
CA GLN A 271 3.53 -17.36 -24.62
C GLN A 271 4.89 -17.97 -24.30
N PHE A 272 5.56 -17.57 -23.22
CA PHE A 272 6.86 -18.10 -22.85
C PHE A 272 6.77 -19.00 -21.61
N VAL A 273 7.50 -20.10 -21.61
CA VAL A 273 7.71 -20.94 -20.42
C VAL A 273 9.16 -21.32 -20.33
N GLY A 274 9.83 -21.00 -19.23
CA GLY A 274 11.13 -21.58 -18.87
C GLY A 274 10.94 -22.87 -18.09
N VAL A 275 11.73 -23.88 -18.41
CA VAL A 275 11.75 -25.16 -17.70
C VAL A 275 13.12 -25.32 -17.07
N THR A 276 13.16 -25.41 -15.75
CA THR A 276 14.35 -25.75 -14.99
C THR A 276 14.25 -27.20 -14.55
N THR A 277 15.32 -27.97 -14.70
CA THR A 277 15.43 -29.32 -14.16
C THR A 277 16.73 -29.49 -13.41
N GLU A 278 16.70 -30.24 -12.31
CA GLU A 278 17.87 -30.67 -11.57
C GLU A 278 17.95 -32.19 -11.57
N MET A 279 19.04 -32.70 -12.11
CA MET A 279 19.30 -34.12 -12.25
C MET A 279 20.42 -34.55 -11.32
N GLY A 280 20.17 -35.58 -10.51
CA GLY A 280 21.22 -36.17 -9.67
C GLY A 280 22.24 -36.93 -10.53
N ALA A 281 23.51 -36.92 -10.15
CA ALA A 281 24.51 -37.76 -10.80
C ALA A 281 24.14 -39.26 -10.71
N PRO A 282 24.43 -40.07 -11.75
CA PRO A 282 24.28 -41.52 -11.69
C PRO A 282 25.07 -42.10 -10.51
N ALA A 283 24.43 -43.00 -9.74
CA ALA A 283 25.09 -43.71 -8.63
C ALA A 283 26.34 -44.49 -9.07
N GLU A 284 26.43 -44.82 -10.36
CA GLU A 284 27.52 -45.60 -10.97
C GLU A 284 28.82 -44.79 -11.17
N LEU A 285 28.77 -43.45 -11.11
CA LEU A 285 29.94 -42.59 -11.28
C LEU A 285 30.70 -42.27 -9.99
N GLY A 286 30.22 -42.75 -8.83
CA GLY A 286 30.84 -42.45 -7.53
C GLY A 286 30.83 -40.95 -7.17
N ALA A 287 30.00 -40.17 -7.86
CA ALA A 287 29.78 -38.76 -7.60
C ALA A 287 29.12 -38.58 -6.22
N TYR A 288 29.47 -37.50 -5.52
CA TYR A 288 28.87 -37.21 -4.22
C TYR A 288 27.38 -36.91 -4.39
N ASP A 289 26.57 -37.16 -3.36
CA ASP A 289 25.13 -36.84 -3.36
C ASP A 289 24.85 -35.34 -3.60
N ASP A 290 25.88 -34.48 -3.58
CA ASP A 290 25.82 -33.05 -3.83
C ASP A 290 26.15 -32.66 -5.28
N ASP A 291 26.55 -33.60 -6.16
CA ASP A 291 26.79 -33.33 -7.58
C ASP A 291 25.46 -33.43 -8.36
N PHE A 292 24.84 -32.28 -8.62
CA PHE A 292 23.64 -32.16 -9.44
C PHE A 292 23.88 -31.27 -10.67
N PHE A 293 23.19 -31.60 -11.75
CA PHE A 293 23.23 -30.82 -13.00
C PHE A 293 21.90 -30.10 -13.17
N THR A 294 21.95 -28.77 -13.18
CA THR A 294 20.80 -27.95 -13.52
C THR A 294 20.77 -27.70 -15.03
N HIS A 295 19.66 -28.04 -15.68
CA HIS A 295 19.42 -27.77 -17.09
C HIS A 295 18.24 -26.83 -17.25
N TYR A 296 18.38 -25.83 -18.12
CA TYR A 296 17.36 -24.82 -18.38
C TYR A 296 17.14 -24.63 -19.87
N PHE A 297 15.88 -24.68 -20.30
CA PHE A 297 15.48 -24.39 -21.68
C PHE A 297 14.20 -23.56 -21.72
N GLY A 298 14.05 -22.78 -22.78
CA GLY A 298 12.92 -21.89 -22.99
C GLY A 298 11.97 -22.44 -24.04
N ILE A 299 10.66 -22.33 -23.81
CA ILE A 299 9.59 -22.68 -24.74
C ILE A 299 8.83 -21.41 -25.11
N GLN A 300 8.54 -21.21 -26.40
CA GLN A 300 7.64 -20.18 -26.90
C GLN A 300 6.47 -20.82 -27.66
N ARG A 301 5.24 -20.38 -27.36
CA ARG A 301 4.05 -20.65 -28.16
C ARG A 301 3.83 -19.52 -29.17
N LEU A 302 3.58 -19.85 -30.43
CA LEU A 302 3.48 -18.86 -31.51
C LEU A 302 2.05 -18.37 -31.82
N HIS A 303 1.04 -18.84 -31.07
CA HIS A 303 -0.34 -18.31 -31.07
C HIS A 303 -1.01 -18.11 -32.45
N ARG A 304 -0.68 -18.93 -33.45
CA ARG A 304 -1.21 -18.79 -34.83
C ARG A 304 -2.73 -18.98 -34.94
N THR A 305 -3.27 -19.88 -34.13
CA THR A 305 -4.66 -20.34 -34.18
C THR A 305 -5.44 -20.00 -32.91
N GLY A 306 -4.75 -19.74 -31.80
CA GLY A 306 -5.35 -19.49 -30.48
C GLY A 306 -5.70 -20.77 -29.72
N ASP A 307 -5.71 -21.94 -30.36
CA ASP A 307 -5.79 -23.24 -29.70
C ASP A 307 -4.39 -23.80 -29.49
N TYR A 308 -4.02 -24.03 -28.23
CA TYR A 308 -2.70 -24.52 -27.86
C TYR A 308 -2.39 -25.87 -28.50
N ARG A 309 -3.41 -26.68 -28.77
CA ARG A 309 -3.19 -28.00 -29.38
C ARG A 309 -2.69 -27.91 -30.81
N SER A 310 -3.04 -26.85 -31.53
CA SER A 310 -2.72 -26.66 -32.96
C SER A 310 -1.72 -25.53 -33.24
N ASP A 311 -1.34 -24.76 -32.23
CA ASP A 311 -0.34 -23.72 -32.38
C ASP A 311 1.07 -24.30 -32.57
N ASP A 312 1.90 -23.57 -33.30
CA ASP A 312 3.32 -23.88 -33.39
C ASP A 312 4.03 -23.53 -32.07
N TYR A 313 5.09 -24.28 -31.78
CA TYR A 313 5.95 -24.09 -30.61
C TYR A 313 7.40 -24.03 -31.02
N GLU A 314 8.19 -23.27 -30.27
CA GLU A 314 9.65 -23.27 -30.39
C GLU A 314 10.28 -23.59 -29.04
N ILE A 315 11.32 -24.43 -29.02
CA ILE A 315 12.20 -24.65 -27.86
C ILE A 315 13.55 -24.02 -28.19
N PHE A 316 14.10 -23.21 -27.29
CA PHE A 316 15.51 -22.86 -27.28
C PHE A 316 16.21 -23.58 -26.12
N ASP A 317 17.23 -24.34 -26.47
CA ASP A 317 18.15 -25.00 -25.54
C ASP A 317 19.56 -24.46 -25.80
N ASN A 318 20.26 -24.03 -24.75
CA ASN A 318 21.58 -23.42 -24.91
C ASN A 318 22.65 -24.40 -25.42
N ASN A 319 22.44 -25.71 -25.28
CA ASN A 319 23.36 -26.75 -25.78
C ASN A 319 23.08 -27.14 -27.23
N PHE A 320 21.84 -26.97 -27.69
CA PHE A 320 21.38 -27.54 -28.96
C PHE A 320 20.82 -26.52 -29.96
N GLY A 321 20.47 -25.32 -29.52
CA GLY A 321 19.89 -24.25 -30.33
C GLY A 321 18.37 -24.20 -30.28
N ALA A 322 17.77 -23.56 -31.29
CA ALA A 322 16.32 -23.37 -31.40
C ALA A 322 15.69 -24.43 -32.32
N PHE A 323 14.56 -25.00 -31.90
CA PHE A 323 13.79 -26.02 -32.63
C PHE A 323 12.33 -25.63 -32.69
N ARG A 324 11.66 -25.94 -33.80
CA ARG A 324 10.24 -25.66 -34.00
C ARG A 324 9.43 -26.95 -34.06
N TYR A 325 8.18 -26.88 -33.61
CA TYR A 325 7.20 -27.95 -33.60
C TYR A 325 5.86 -27.43 -34.12
N ALA A 326 5.19 -28.21 -34.95
CA ALA A 326 3.96 -27.77 -35.62
C ALA A 326 2.71 -27.84 -34.72
N ASN A 327 2.81 -28.43 -33.53
CA ASN A 327 1.72 -28.56 -32.56
C ASN A 327 2.24 -29.04 -31.19
N PHE A 328 1.38 -28.96 -30.18
CA PHE A 328 1.69 -29.38 -28.82
C PHE A 328 2.01 -30.88 -28.70
N ASN A 329 1.42 -31.73 -29.55
CA ASN A 329 1.72 -33.17 -29.54
C ASN A 329 3.16 -33.46 -30.00
N GLN A 330 3.64 -32.75 -31.02
CA GLN A 330 5.03 -32.84 -31.47
C GLN A 330 6.00 -32.33 -30.40
N LEU A 331 5.70 -31.20 -29.76
CA LEU A 331 6.46 -30.68 -28.62
C LEU A 331 6.52 -31.72 -27.48
N SER A 332 5.38 -32.28 -27.10
CA SER A 332 5.27 -33.28 -26.03
C SER A 332 6.06 -34.56 -26.34
N ALA A 333 6.02 -35.02 -27.59
CA ALA A 333 6.79 -36.18 -28.03
C ALA A 333 8.30 -35.90 -27.97
N ALA A 334 8.73 -34.70 -28.36
CA ALA A 334 10.13 -34.29 -28.30
C ALA A 334 10.65 -34.23 -26.86
N LEU A 335 9.90 -33.58 -25.95
CA LEU A 335 10.24 -33.55 -24.52
C LEU A 335 10.30 -34.98 -23.94
N THR A 336 9.31 -35.82 -24.22
CA THR A 336 9.33 -37.21 -23.74
C THR A 336 10.58 -37.96 -24.22
N ALA A 337 10.94 -37.81 -25.51
CA ALA A 337 12.11 -38.45 -26.07
C ALA A 337 13.43 -37.92 -25.47
N ASP A 338 13.54 -36.62 -25.24
CA ASP A 338 14.72 -35.99 -24.63
C ASP A 338 14.98 -36.53 -23.21
N PHE A 339 13.93 -36.61 -22.40
CA PHE A 339 14.02 -37.19 -21.05
C PHE A 339 14.25 -38.71 -21.07
N ASP A 340 13.64 -39.45 -22.00
CA ASP A 340 13.87 -40.90 -22.12
C ASP A 340 15.33 -41.21 -22.55
N ILE A 341 15.93 -40.36 -23.37
CA ILE A 341 17.31 -40.53 -23.87
C ILE A 341 18.35 -40.04 -22.87
N SER A 342 18.04 -38.99 -22.10
CA SER A 342 18.92 -38.52 -21.02
C SER A 342 18.91 -39.47 -19.83
N ALA A 343 17.81 -40.21 -19.60
CA ALA A 343 17.62 -41.09 -18.44
C ALA A 343 18.71 -42.13 -18.11
N PRO A 344 19.46 -42.71 -19.06
CA PRO A 344 20.56 -43.60 -18.74
C PRO A 344 21.83 -42.85 -18.29
N ARG A 345 21.90 -41.53 -18.50
CA ARG A 345 23.09 -40.69 -18.29
C ARG A 345 22.92 -39.68 -17.15
N SER A 346 21.72 -39.16 -16.98
CA SER A 346 21.30 -38.40 -15.82
C SER A 346 20.62 -39.37 -14.85
N GLY A 347 20.91 -39.28 -13.56
CA GLY A 347 20.22 -40.10 -12.56
C GLY A 347 18.75 -39.71 -12.44
N ARG A 348 18.19 -39.79 -11.23
CA ARG A 348 16.83 -39.33 -10.98
C ARG A 348 16.73 -37.82 -11.17
N VAL A 349 15.63 -37.35 -11.76
CA VAL A 349 15.28 -35.94 -11.72
C VAL A 349 14.87 -35.67 -10.28
N ARG A 350 15.69 -34.89 -9.57
CA ARG A 350 15.44 -34.52 -8.16
C ARG A 350 14.42 -33.40 -8.07
N PHE A 351 14.40 -32.56 -9.10
CA PHE A 351 13.60 -31.36 -9.11
C PHE A 351 13.29 -30.92 -10.54
N PHE A 352 12.08 -30.41 -10.79
CA PHE A 352 11.81 -29.56 -11.94
C PHE A 352 10.88 -28.41 -11.55
N GLY A 353 11.05 -27.27 -12.23
CA GLY A 353 10.26 -26.07 -12.04
C GLY A 353 9.87 -25.45 -13.38
N LEU A 354 8.66 -24.90 -13.43
CA LEU A 354 8.16 -24.15 -14.58
C LEU A 354 7.92 -22.70 -14.17
N ASP A 355 8.39 -21.81 -15.03
CA ASP A 355 8.20 -20.36 -14.92
C ASP A 355 7.55 -19.86 -16.22
N SER A 356 6.33 -19.35 -16.14
CA SER A 356 5.53 -18.99 -17.32
C SER A 356 5.28 -17.48 -17.42
N GLN A 357 5.26 -16.96 -18.65
CA GLN A 357 4.97 -15.57 -18.96
C GLN A 357 3.89 -15.44 -20.04
N ALA A 358 2.90 -14.58 -19.80
CA ALA A 358 1.73 -14.42 -20.65
C ALA A 358 1.71 -13.09 -21.42
N MET A 359 1.22 -13.12 -22.65
CA MET A 359 1.17 -11.95 -23.55
C MET A 359 0.16 -10.92 -23.07
N ILE A 360 0.60 -9.67 -23.02
CA ILE A 360 -0.16 -8.54 -22.46
C ILE A 360 -1.15 -7.92 -23.47
N HIS A 361 -1.03 -8.20 -24.78
CA HIS A 361 -1.71 -7.45 -25.84
C HIS A 361 -3.16 -7.87 -26.21
N VAL A 362 -3.90 -8.54 -25.32
CA VAL A 362 -5.35 -8.79 -25.51
C VAL A 362 -6.14 -7.76 -24.70
N ARG A 363 -6.33 -6.57 -25.30
CA ARG A 363 -7.05 -5.39 -24.76
C ARG A 363 -6.95 -5.25 -23.24
N GLN A 364 -5.78 -4.83 -22.83
CA GLN A 364 -5.58 -4.10 -21.60
C GLN A 364 -6.19 -2.70 -21.70
N HIS A 365 -6.67 -2.19 -20.56
CA HIS A 365 -7.22 -0.85 -20.42
C HIS A 365 -6.15 0.19 -20.83
N GLY A 366 -6.53 1.39 -21.30
CA GLY A 366 -5.55 2.39 -21.75
C GLY A 366 -4.55 2.84 -20.66
N LEU A 367 -4.84 2.53 -19.39
CA LEU A 367 -3.98 2.79 -18.24
C LEU A 367 -2.84 1.78 -18.08
N SER A 368 -2.95 0.57 -18.64
CA SER A 368 -2.05 -0.54 -18.33
C SER A 368 -0.59 -0.29 -18.73
N ASP A 369 -0.37 0.54 -19.75
CA ASP A 369 0.96 1.01 -20.19
C ASP A 369 1.45 2.27 -19.45
N LEU A 370 0.61 2.89 -18.64
CA LEU A 370 1.00 4.05 -17.85
C LEU A 370 1.85 3.59 -16.67
N ASN A 371 3.03 4.20 -16.53
CA ASN A 371 3.85 4.04 -15.33
C ASN A 371 3.15 4.65 -14.11
N LEU A 372 3.32 4.05 -12.93
CA LEU A 372 2.78 4.56 -11.66
C LEU A 372 3.06 6.06 -11.46
N GLY A 373 4.27 6.54 -11.79
CA GLY A 373 4.63 7.96 -11.63
C GLY A 373 3.85 8.90 -12.54
N ALA A 374 3.36 8.42 -13.68
CA ALA A 374 2.52 9.21 -14.57
C ALA A 374 1.06 9.29 -14.09
N VAL A 375 0.66 8.44 -13.13
CA VAL A 375 -0.66 8.51 -12.49
C VAL A 375 -0.84 9.83 -11.75
N GLY A 376 0.15 10.29 -10.97
CA GLY A 376 0.08 11.56 -10.23
C GLY A 376 -0.24 12.74 -11.14
N GLY A 377 0.45 12.84 -12.28
CA GLY A 377 0.18 13.84 -13.31
C GLY A 377 -1.22 13.72 -13.93
N SER A 378 -1.69 12.48 -14.18
CA SER A 378 -3.04 12.23 -14.75
C SER A 378 -4.20 12.53 -13.78
N TYR A 379 -3.93 12.47 -12.47
CA TYR A 379 -4.81 12.94 -11.38
C TYR A 379 -4.78 14.46 -11.19
N GLY A 380 -3.94 15.17 -11.94
CA GLY A 380 -3.80 16.62 -11.85
C GLY A 380 -2.93 17.09 -10.68
N ILE A 381 -2.08 16.22 -10.13
CA ILE A 381 -1.04 16.59 -9.18
C ILE A 381 0.16 17.09 -10.00
N PRO A 382 0.50 18.39 -9.95
CA PRO A 382 1.68 18.89 -10.65
C PRO A 382 2.92 18.28 -9.99
N LEU A 383 3.61 17.39 -10.68
CA LEU A 383 4.93 16.93 -10.24
C LEU A 383 5.96 17.97 -10.71
N PRO A 384 6.74 18.58 -9.79
CA PRO A 384 7.86 19.42 -10.20
C PRO A 384 8.83 18.60 -11.08
N ALA A 385 9.46 19.21 -12.07
CA ALA A 385 10.58 18.56 -12.76
C ALA A 385 11.85 18.79 -11.94
N GLN A 386 12.61 17.74 -11.60
CA GLN A 386 13.98 17.87 -11.10
C GLN A 386 14.98 17.15 -12.03
N PRO A 387 16.13 17.75 -12.35
CA PRO A 387 17.19 17.05 -13.08
C PRO A 387 17.86 16.01 -12.18
N GLY A 388 17.78 14.73 -12.56
CA GLY A 388 18.55 13.64 -11.93
C GLY A 388 17.83 12.82 -10.84
N GLY A 389 16.55 13.09 -10.57
CA GLY A 389 15.70 12.34 -9.63
C GLY A 389 14.22 12.69 -9.82
N TYR A 390 13.31 12.01 -9.12
CA TYR A 390 11.89 12.39 -9.12
C TYR A 390 11.66 13.54 -8.13
N ALA A 391 10.70 14.41 -8.41
CA ALA A 391 10.42 15.50 -7.48
C ALA A 391 9.72 15.01 -6.20
N THR A 392 10.33 15.35 -5.07
CA THR A 392 9.73 15.18 -3.74
C THR A 392 8.41 15.96 -3.65
N LEU A 393 7.36 15.33 -3.14
CA LEU A 393 6.08 16.01 -2.85
C LEU A 393 6.21 16.92 -1.62
N THR A 394 7.24 16.69 -0.83
CA THR A 394 7.53 17.37 0.42
C THR A 394 8.93 17.97 0.39
N PRO A 395 9.17 19.07 -0.36
CA PRO A 395 10.49 19.70 -0.40
C PRO A 395 11.05 19.99 0.99
N PRO A 396 12.37 19.85 1.23
CA PRO A 396 12.97 20.18 2.52
C PRO A 396 12.65 21.62 2.96
N ARG A 397 12.43 21.82 4.26
CA ARG A 397 12.17 23.12 4.87
C ARG A 397 13.27 23.45 5.88
N ALA A 398 14.15 24.37 5.53
CA ALA A 398 15.23 24.82 6.41
C ALA A 398 14.72 25.63 7.62
N ASP A 399 13.48 26.09 7.56
CA ASP A 399 12.85 26.92 8.57
C ASP A 399 12.20 26.12 9.70
N LEU A 400 12.00 24.81 9.51
CA LEU A 400 11.51 23.91 10.55
C LEU A 400 12.61 23.70 11.61
N PRO A 401 12.28 23.77 12.91
CA PRO A 401 13.21 23.39 13.96
C PRO A 401 13.56 21.92 13.76
N ARG A 402 14.79 21.57 14.13
CA ARG A 402 15.18 20.16 14.26
C ARG A 402 14.59 19.65 15.59
N PRO A 403 13.67 18.67 15.58
CA PRO A 403 13.39 17.82 16.73
C PRO A 403 14.65 17.32 17.45
N ASP A 404 14.51 16.67 18.59
CA ASP A 404 15.62 15.91 19.20
C ASP A 404 15.69 14.53 18.51
N TRP A 405 16.54 14.41 17.49
CA TRP A 405 16.61 13.23 16.60
C TRP A 405 17.71 12.24 16.96
N ASP A 406 18.36 12.37 18.12
CA ASP A 406 19.43 11.46 18.51
C ASP A 406 18.92 10.05 18.86
N GLN A 407 17.60 9.81 18.70
CA GLN A 407 16.94 8.52 18.82
C GLN A 407 16.05 8.25 17.60
N PRO A 408 15.83 6.95 17.25
CA PRO A 408 14.77 6.58 16.31
C PRO A 408 13.43 7.17 16.73
N GLY A 409 12.59 7.51 15.76
CA GLY A 409 11.35 8.25 16.01
C GLY A 409 10.44 7.59 17.06
N PRO A 410 9.58 8.36 17.76
CA PRO A 410 8.67 7.81 18.74
C PRO A 410 7.74 6.76 18.09
N SER A 411 7.36 5.73 18.85
CA SER A 411 6.26 4.85 18.47
C SER A 411 4.98 5.68 18.35
N TRP A 412 4.50 5.91 17.11
CA TRP A 412 3.29 6.69 16.86
C TRP A 412 2.04 6.09 17.49
N ARG A 413 1.01 6.94 17.64
CA ARG A 413 -0.30 6.60 18.19
C ARG A 413 -0.92 5.47 17.37
N ASP A 414 -1.16 4.32 18.01
CA ASP A 414 -1.89 3.18 17.44
C ASP A 414 -3.32 3.54 16.99
N GLU A 415 -3.78 4.74 17.37
CA GLU A 415 -5.12 5.27 17.19
C GLU A 415 -5.49 5.62 15.74
N LEU A 416 -4.63 5.61 14.72
CA LEU A 416 -5.04 5.96 13.33
C LEU A 416 -5.07 4.78 12.35
N LYS A 417 -4.69 3.57 12.78
CA LYS A 417 -4.64 2.37 11.92
C LYS A 417 -6.05 1.85 11.63
N LYS A 418 -6.61 2.16 10.46
CA LYS A 418 -7.63 1.32 9.80
C LYS A 418 -7.80 1.70 8.33
N ARG A 419 -7.81 0.71 7.45
CA ARG A 419 -8.79 0.65 6.35
C ARG A 419 -9.41 -0.75 6.30
N SER A 420 -10.74 -0.77 6.10
CA SER A 420 -11.62 -1.90 5.79
C SER A 420 -11.66 -3.12 6.74
N THR A 421 -10.54 -3.75 7.13
CA THR A 421 -10.58 -5.11 7.71
C THR A 421 -9.72 -5.35 8.96
N ASP A 422 -8.97 -4.36 9.43
CA ASP A 422 -8.07 -4.55 10.58
C ASP A 422 -8.84 -4.80 11.88
N THR A 423 -8.59 -5.95 12.52
CA THR A 423 -8.91 -6.16 13.94
C THR A 423 -7.92 -5.39 14.81
N ALA A 424 -8.41 -4.73 15.86
CA ALA A 424 -7.70 -3.81 16.75
C ALA A 424 -6.49 -4.38 17.54
N ALA A 425 -5.98 -5.56 17.19
CA ALA A 425 -4.95 -6.29 17.93
C ALA A 425 -3.51 -6.07 17.45
N ASP A 426 -3.27 -5.40 16.31
CA ASP A 426 -1.91 -5.19 15.78
C ASP A 426 -1.31 -3.83 16.18
N THR A 427 -1.22 -3.64 17.50
CA THR A 427 -0.74 -2.44 18.19
C THR A 427 0.78 -2.45 18.40
N ARG A 428 1.57 -2.87 17.40
CA ARG A 428 3.04 -2.81 17.51
C ARG A 428 3.69 -1.87 16.50
N GLU A 429 4.44 -0.93 17.09
CA GLU A 429 5.59 -0.16 16.59
C GLU A 429 5.38 0.64 15.29
N GLY A 430 5.27 1.97 15.43
CA GLY A 430 5.03 2.94 14.34
C GLY A 430 6.24 3.38 13.52
N ALA A 431 7.37 2.68 13.62
CA ALA A 431 8.55 2.90 12.79
C ALA A 431 8.67 1.77 11.76
N LEU A 432 8.96 2.11 10.51
CA LEU A 432 9.19 1.15 9.44
C LEU A 432 10.66 1.17 9.08
N TYR A 433 11.21 -0.01 8.81
CA TYR A 433 12.64 -0.19 8.59
C TYR A 433 12.88 -0.77 7.21
N ARG A 434 13.78 -0.14 6.44
CA ARG A 434 14.12 -0.60 5.10
C ARG A 434 15.62 -0.91 4.98
N PRO A 435 16.01 -2.14 4.63
CA PRO A 435 17.39 -2.44 4.30
C PRO A 435 17.73 -1.93 2.89
N SER A 436 18.95 -1.42 2.71
CA SER A 436 19.44 -1.04 1.39
C SER A 436 20.96 -0.92 1.37
N ALA A 437 21.56 -1.23 0.21
CA ALA A 437 22.97 -0.96 -0.05
C ALA A 437 23.22 0.50 -0.48
N VAL A 438 22.19 1.22 -0.92
CA VAL A 438 22.26 2.62 -1.38
C VAL A 438 22.64 3.51 -0.20
N SER A 439 23.65 4.37 -0.39
CA SER A 439 24.08 5.30 0.65
C SER A 439 23.11 6.47 0.83
N PRO A 440 23.09 7.13 1.99
CA PRO A 440 22.20 8.27 2.23
C PRO A 440 22.42 9.44 1.24
N GLN A 441 23.65 9.63 0.78
CA GLN A 441 23.99 10.65 -0.22
C GLN A 441 23.41 10.31 -1.60
N GLU A 442 23.53 9.05 -2.02
CA GLU A 442 22.93 8.56 -3.28
C GLU A 442 21.40 8.59 -3.18
N LEU A 443 20.84 8.15 -2.06
CA LEU A 443 19.40 8.17 -1.82
C LEU A 443 18.85 9.59 -1.92
N LYS A 444 19.56 10.58 -1.34
CA LYS A 444 19.21 12.00 -1.47
C LYS A 444 19.26 12.47 -2.92
N ALA A 445 20.29 12.08 -3.67
CA ALA A 445 20.44 12.45 -5.07
C ALA A 445 19.30 11.88 -5.94
N HIS A 446 18.78 10.70 -5.60
CA HIS A 446 17.67 10.07 -6.30
C HIS A 446 16.29 10.65 -5.92
N GLY A 447 16.22 11.47 -4.86
CA GLY A 447 14.96 11.96 -4.30
C GLY A 447 14.26 10.97 -3.35
N GLY A 448 14.84 9.78 -3.14
CA GLY A 448 14.30 8.69 -2.32
C GLY A 448 14.38 7.33 -3.03
N PHE A 449 13.57 6.37 -2.58
CA PHE A 449 13.41 5.08 -3.24
C PHE A 449 12.31 5.16 -4.30
N ASN A 450 12.51 4.51 -5.44
CA ASN A 450 11.62 4.61 -6.59
C ASN A 450 11.21 3.23 -7.13
N GLY A 451 9.91 3.07 -7.36
CA GLY A 451 9.24 2.01 -8.10
C GLY A 451 8.15 2.56 -9.04
N GLU A 452 8.09 3.89 -9.24
CA GLU A 452 7.10 4.58 -10.07
C GLU A 452 7.24 4.28 -11.56
N ASP A 453 8.38 3.75 -12.00
CA ASP A 453 8.60 3.30 -13.39
C ASP A 453 7.90 1.98 -13.71
N THR A 454 7.27 1.34 -12.72
CA THR A 454 6.48 0.13 -12.93
C THR A 454 5.20 0.46 -13.70
N PRO A 455 4.95 -0.15 -14.87
CA PRO A 455 3.67 -0.03 -15.56
C PRO A 455 2.54 -0.53 -14.67
N LEU A 456 1.37 0.12 -14.70
CA LEU A 456 0.24 -0.24 -13.84
C LEU A 456 -0.13 -1.73 -13.91
N ARG A 457 -0.12 -2.31 -15.11
CA ARG A 457 -0.38 -3.75 -15.29
C ARG A 457 0.56 -4.70 -14.54
N ASN A 458 1.74 -4.21 -14.17
CA ASN A 458 2.77 -4.95 -13.44
C ASN A 458 2.76 -4.62 -11.94
N VAL A 459 1.88 -3.72 -11.51
CA VAL A 459 1.69 -3.42 -10.10
C VAL A 459 0.78 -4.52 -9.54
N ASN A 460 1.29 -5.29 -8.59
CA ASN A 460 0.57 -6.45 -8.06
C ASN A 460 1.16 -6.86 -6.71
N LEU A 461 0.31 -6.91 -5.67
CA LEU A 461 0.74 -7.18 -4.31
C LEU A 461 1.10 -8.66 -4.07
N ASP A 462 0.36 -9.60 -4.68
CA ASP A 462 0.72 -11.03 -4.65
C ASP A 462 2.05 -11.28 -5.39
N LEU A 463 2.28 -10.60 -6.51
CA LEU A 463 3.56 -10.68 -7.22
C LEU A 463 4.72 -10.14 -6.35
N HIS A 464 4.48 -9.03 -5.64
CA HIS A 464 5.43 -8.49 -4.68
C HIS A 464 5.75 -9.49 -3.56
N ASP A 465 4.73 -10.04 -2.88
CA ASP A 465 4.91 -11.04 -1.82
C ASP A 465 5.63 -12.30 -2.33
N SER A 466 5.35 -12.73 -3.57
CA SER A 466 6.07 -13.81 -4.24
C SER A 466 7.55 -13.47 -4.44
N ALA A 467 7.87 -12.27 -4.93
CA ALA A 467 9.25 -11.83 -5.16
C ALA A 467 10.05 -11.72 -3.85
N VAL A 468 9.44 -11.21 -2.78
CA VAL A 468 10.06 -11.08 -1.45
C VAL A 468 10.19 -12.43 -0.74
N ALA A 469 9.29 -13.39 -1.02
CA ALA A 469 9.38 -14.74 -0.49
C ALA A 469 10.43 -15.61 -1.20
N ARG A 470 10.64 -15.41 -2.51
CA ARG A 470 11.60 -16.17 -3.31
C ARG A 470 13.06 -15.81 -3.00
N ASP A 471 13.33 -14.55 -2.68
CA ASP A 471 14.67 -14.08 -2.34
C ASP A 471 14.67 -13.42 -0.94
N PRO A 472 15.31 -14.05 0.07
CA PRO A 472 15.46 -13.49 1.41
C PRO A 472 16.14 -12.12 1.47
N HIS A 473 16.83 -11.70 0.42
CA HIS A 473 17.50 -10.39 0.33
C HIS A 473 16.77 -9.39 -0.56
N ASN A 474 15.71 -9.82 -1.23
CA ASN A 474 14.85 -8.93 -1.98
C ASN A 474 13.81 -8.30 -1.04
N SER A 475 13.54 -7.02 -1.25
CA SER A 475 12.48 -6.28 -0.58
C SER A 475 11.56 -5.55 -1.55
N ASP A 476 11.79 -5.64 -2.87
CA ASP A 476 11.06 -4.86 -3.87
C ASP A 476 10.44 -5.79 -4.93
N GLY A 477 9.33 -5.38 -5.52
CA GLY A 477 8.68 -6.17 -6.57
C GLY A 477 7.26 -5.72 -6.83
N GLY A 478 6.72 -6.01 -8.01
CA GLY A 478 5.32 -5.72 -8.35
C GLY A 478 4.90 -4.27 -8.16
N GLY A 479 5.81 -3.29 -8.35
CA GLY A 479 5.52 -1.87 -8.11
C GLY A 479 5.49 -1.43 -6.65
N TYR A 480 5.86 -2.29 -5.71
CA TYR A 480 5.95 -2.01 -4.29
C TYR A 480 7.40 -2.06 -3.77
N LEU A 481 7.65 -1.22 -2.77
CA LEU A 481 8.91 -1.10 -2.04
C LEU A 481 8.72 -1.57 -0.60
N GLY A 482 9.32 -2.70 -0.24
CA GLY A 482 9.14 -3.35 1.06
C GLY A 482 9.82 -2.60 2.19
N THR A 483 9.12 -2.55 3.32
CA THR A 483 9.61 -2.09 4.62
C THR A 483 9.10 -3.02 5.70
N TYR A 484 9.74 -3.02 6.86
CA TYR A 484 9.44 -3.99 7.92
C TYR A 484 9.16 -3.27 9.23
N ARG A 485 8.20 -3.77 10.01
CA ARG A 485 7.92 -3.23 11.36
C ARG A 485 9.06 -3.45 12.36
N SER A 486 10.05 -4.28 12.02
CA SER A 486 11.17 -4.62 12.90
C SER A 486 12.52 -4.33 12.25
N ALA A 487 13.36 -3.56 12.94
CA ALA A 487 14.74 -3.29 12.51
C ALA A 487 15.57 -4.57 12.40
N PHE A 488 15.28 -5.57 13.25
CA PHE A 488 15.92 -6.87 13.19
C PHE A 488 15.54 -7.64 11.90
N THR A 489 14.26 -7.59 11.51
CA THR A 489 13.82 -8.20 10.24
C THR A 489 14.48 -7.49 9.06
N ALA A 490 14.53 -6.16 9.05
CA ALA A 490 15.26 -5.40 8.05
C ALA A 490 16.75 -5.78 8.01
N GLN A 491 17.40 -5.95 9.15
CA GLN A 491 18.80 -6.42 9.22
C GLN A 491 18.98 -7.81 8.58
N GLN A 492 18.06 -8.75 8.84
CA GLN A 492 18.11 -10.10 8.25
C GLN A 492 17.93 -10.08 6.72
N LYS A 493 17.12 -9.14 6.23
CA LYS A 493 16.84 -8.91 4.81
C LYS A 493 17.95 -8.14 4.07
N MET A 494 19.02 -7.73 4.75
CA MET A 494 20.10 -6.95 4.15
C MET A 494 20.84 -7.76 3.05
N PRO A 495 21.00 -7.23 1.82
CA PRO A 495 21.65 -7.96 0.73
C PRO A 495 23.17 -8.12 0.89
N ALA A 496 23.80 -7.35 1.78
CA ALA A 496 25.23 -7.39 2.01
C ALA A 496 25.60 -7.15 3.48
N LYS A 497 26.83 -7.52 3.86
CA LYS A 497 27.36 -7.24 5.21
C LYS A 497 27.56 -5.74 5.47
N ASN A 498 27.60 -4.93 4.41
CA ASN A 498 27.68 -3.48 4.49
C ASN A 498 26.41 -2.90 3.84
N GLY A 499 25.83 -1.88 4.45
CA GLY A 499 24.61 -1.26 3.97
C GLY A 499 24.03 -0.30 4.99
N TYR A 500 22.75 0.01 4.83
CA TYR A 500 22.03 0.96 5.66
C TYR A 500 20.65 0.41 5.99
N ILE A 501 20.27 0.52 7.25
CA ILE A 501 18.89 0.33 7.68
C ILE A 501 18.30 1.72 7.82
N TYR A 502 17.30 2.05 7.01
CA TYR A 502 16.62 3.34 7.03
C TYR A 502 15.41 3.29 7.97
N ASP A 503 15.27 4.29 8.85
CA ASP A 503 14.03 4.58 9.61
C ASP A 503 13.11 5.40 8.71
N VAL A 504 12.00 4.79 8.31
CA VAL A 504 11.03 5.34 7.36
C VAL A 504 9.74 5.63 8.09
N ALA A 505 9.21 6.84 7.90
CA ALA A 505 7.91 7.19 8.42
C ALA A 505 6.76 6.50 7.68
N PRO A 506 5.71 6.02 8.36
CA PRO A 506 4.51 5.51 7.71
C PRO A 506 3.87 6.55 6.78
N SER A 507 3.33 6.13 5.64
CA SER A 507 2.62 7.02 4.70
C SER A 507 1.40 6.35 4.04
N PRO A 508 0.45 7.11 3.48
CA PRO A 508 -0.80 6.55 2.95
C PRO A 508 -0.64 5.65 1.72
N ASN A 509 0.53 5.58 1.08
CA ASN A 509 0.81 4.63 0.00
C ASN A 509 1.39 3.29 0.49
N MET A 510 1.57 3.14 1.81
CA MET A 510 2.14 1.93 2.44
C MET A 510 1.03 0.98 2.88
N VAL A 511 1.06 -0.24 2.34
CA VAL A 511 0.02 -1.27 2.50
C VAL A 511 0.54 -2.38 3.41
N ASP A 512 -0.29 -2.85 4.34
CA ASP A 512 0.02 -4.06 5.12
C ASP A 512 -0.11 -5.29 4.21
N VAL A 513 1.01 -5.93 3.88
CA VAL A 513 1.03 -7.06 2.94
C VAL A 513 0.24 -8.23 3.52
N SER A 514 0.50 -8.56 4.78
CA SER A 514 -0.14 -9.68 5.47
C SER A 514 -1.64 -9.47 5.68
N GLY A 515 -2.03 -8.25 6.07
CA GLY A 515 -3.43 -7.89 6.24
C GLY A 515 -4.20 -7.85 4.91
N SER A 516 -3.53 -7.50 3.81
CA SER A 516 -4.15 -7.42 2.49
C SER A 516 -4.33 -8.78 1.84
N LEU A 517 -3.32 -9.67 1.92
CA LEU A 517 -3.38 -11.02 1.34
C LEU A 517 -4.03 -12.04 2.29
N GLY A 518 -4.21 -11.70 3.57
CA GLY A 518 -4.82 -12.55 4.57
C GLY A 518 -4.05 -13.85 4.79
N ALA A 519 -4.78 -14.98 4.81
CA ALA A 519 -4.18 -16.31 4.99
C ALA A 519 -3.30 -16.75 3.81
N HIS A 520 -3.27 -15.99 2.72
CA HIS A 520 -2.53 -16.29 1.50
C HIS A 520 -1.17 -15.59 1.41
N ALA A 521 -0.85 -14.71 2.36
CA ALA A 521 0.48 -14.12 2.46
C ALA A 521 1.54 -15.23 2.66
N ARG A 522 2.65 -15.17 1.92
CA ARG A 522 3.71 -16.20 2.00
C ARG A 522 4.55 -16.06 3.26
N ASN A 523 4.77 -14.84 3.75
CA ASN A 523 5.60 -14.56 4.93
C ASN A 523 4.93 -13.63 5.97
N PRO A 524 3.74 -13.98 6.50
CA PRO A 524 2.97 -13.08 7.36
C PRO A 524 3.69 -12.70 8.67
N ALA A 525 4.62 -13.54 9.16
CA ALA A 525 5.37 -13.28 10.38
C ALA A 525 6.43 -12.17 10.26
N GLN A 526 6.75 -11.71 9.05
CA GLN A 526 7.79 -10.69 8.83
C GLN A 526 7.31 -9.26 9.09
N GLY A 527 5.99 -9.05 9.26
CA GLY A 527 5.42 -7.73 9.51
C GLY A 527 5.76 -6.73 8.41
N GLU A 528 5.66 -7.17 7.15
CA GLU A 528 5.97 -6.36 5.99
C GLU A 528 4.88 -5.32 5.72
N VAL A 529 5.32 -4.10 5.44
CA VAL A 529 4.49 -3.01 4.95
C VAL A 529 5.15 -2.48 3.68
N ALA A 530 4.43 -2.50 2.56
CA ALA A 530 5.01 -2.21 1.25
C ALA A 530 4.47 -0.88 0.69
N ALA A 531 5.36 0.02 0.31
CA ALA A 531 5.01 1.30 -0.29
C ALA A 531 4.77 1.13 -1.79
N MET A 532 3.56 1.39 -2.28
CA MET A 532 3.30 1.45 -3.72
C MET A 532 4.03 2.66 -4.31
N GLY A 533 4.77 2.46 -5.40
CA GLY A 533 5.39 3.53 -6.18
C GLY A 533 6.66 4.12 -5.58
N ARG A 534 6.63 4.77 -4.40
CA ARG A 534 7.82 5.50 -3.91
C ARG A 534 7.90 5.67 -2.39
N ILE A 535 9.10 6.01 -1.92
CA ILE A 535 9.38 6.48 -0.56
C ILE A 535 10.31 7.70 -0.67
N ASP A 536 9.80 8.90 -0.38
CA ASP A 536 10.56 10.15 -0.56
C ASP A 536 11.76 10.21 0.41
N TYR A 537 12.87 10.83 0.02
CA TYR A 537 14.00 11.06 0.92
C TYR A 537 13.57 11.83 2.18
N ASN A 538 12.63 12.78 2.03
CA ASN A 538 12.06 13.56 3.11
C ASN A 538 11.12 12.77 4.05
N GLN A 539 10.77 11.53 3.70
CA GLN A 539 10.02 10.57 4.53
C GLN A 539 10.95 9.72 5.41
N VAL A 540 12.24 9.67 5.10
CA VAL A 540 13.25 8.93 5.85
C VAL A 540 13.70 9.77 7.05
N ARG A 541 13.44 9.31 8.27
CA ARG A 541 13.84 10.00 9.52
C ARG A 541 15.34 9.98 9.75
N GLY A 542 16.00 8.92 9.29
CA GLY A 542 17.43 8.70 9.49
C GLY A 542 17.82 7.27 9.13
N TRP A 543 19.02 6.87 9.54
CA TRP A 543 19.56 5.56 9.20
C TRP A 543 20.61 5.06 10.19
N TRP A 544 20.76 3.74 10.26
CA TRP A 544 21.92 3.09 10.86
C TRP A 544 22.84 2.57 9.75
N GLN A 545 24.13 2.94 9.82
CA GLN A 545 25.12 2.35 8.93
C GLN A 545 25.52 0.97 9.44
N MET A 546 25.43 -0.04 8.59
CA MET A 546 25.96 -1.38 8.85
C MET A 546 27.35 -1.56 8.26
N LYS A 547 28.27 -2.10 9.07
CA LYS A 547 29.62 -2.49 8.63
C LYS A 547 29.93 -3.88 9.12
N ASN A 548 30.34 -4.77 8.23
CA ASN A 548 30.68 -6.16 8.54
C ASN A 548 29.56 -6.93 9.27
N GLY A 549 28.30 -6.58 9.05
CA GLY A 549 27.12 -7.15 9.70
C GLY A 549 26.74 -6.50 11.03
N GLU A 550 27.54 -5.56 11.55
CA GLU A 550 27.28 -4.84 12.79
C GLU A 550 26.57 -3.51 12.52
N VAL A 551 25.53 -3.22 13.30
CA VAL A 551 24.74 -1.99 13.22
C VAL A 551 25.45 -0.87 14.00
N GLY A 552 25.75 0.23 13.33
CA GLY A 552 26.39 1.42 13.90
C GLY A 552 25.43 2.35 14.63
N ASN A 553 25.86 3.60 14.85
CA ASN A 553 25.03 4.62 15.47
C ASN A 553 23.96 5.14 14.49
N TYR A 554 22.82 5.56 15.05
CA TYR A 554 21.78 6.25 14.31
C TYR A 554 22.28 7.61 13.83
N THR A 555 21.93 7.97 12.59
CA THR A 555 22.17 9.30 12.01
C THR A 555 20.84 9.85 11.54
N ALA A 556 20.42 10.96 12.14
CA ALA A 556 19.20 11.66 11.74
C ALA A 556 19.33 12.28 10.35
N ASN A 557 18.25 12.24 9.58
CA ASN A 557 18.12 12.95 8.31
C ASN A 557 17.71 14.41 8.59
N PRO A 558 18.58 15.40 8.33
CA PRO A 558 18.23 16.81 8.57
C PRO A 558 17.12 17.33 7.65
N ASP A 559 16.79 16.61 6.57
CA ASP A 559 15.77 16.99 5.60
C ASP A 559 14.41 16.31 5.83
N TYR A 560 14.24 15.49 6.88
CA TYR A 560 12.95 14.85 7.13
C TYR A 560 11.86 15.87 7.46
N ARG A 561 10.73 15.73 6.77
CA ARG A 561 9.56 16.61 6.89
C ARG A 561 8.63 16.08 7.97
N TRP A 562 9.06 16.25 9.23
CA TRP A 562 8.29 15.84 10.41
C TRP A 562 6.91 16.50 10.45
N ASP A 563 6.79 17.75 10.01
CA ASP A 563 5.52 18.46 9.90
C ASP A 563 4.52 17.81 8.93
N VAL A 564 4.95 16.86 8.09
CA VAL A 564 4.10 16.09 7.19
C VAL A 564 3.97 14.64 7.66
N TYR A 565 5.10 13.93 7.74
CA TYR A 565 5.08 12.47 7.88
C TYR A 565 4.84 11.97 9.30
N ASP A 566 4.94 12.84 10.31
CA ASP A 566 4.51 12.52 11.68
C ASP A 566 2.98 12.51 11.82
N GLN A 567 2.28 13.05 10.82
CA GLN A 567 0.82 13.09 10.77
C GLN A 567 0.23 12.02 9.87
N THR A 568 1.08 11.24 9.18
CA THR A 568 0.64 10.19 8.27
C THR A 568 0.63 8.82 8.95
N SER A 569 -0.16 7.92 8.39
CA SER A 569 -0.21 6.51 8.78
C SER A 569 -0.15 5.62 7.54
N THR A 570 0.13 4.33 7.73
CA THR A 570 -0.01 3.32 6.67
C THR A 570 -1.46 3.24 6.23
N ALA A 571 -1.73 2.86 4.98
CA ALA A 571 -3.08 2.54 4.52
C ALA A 571 -3.69 1.31 5.23
N GLY A 572 -2.94 0.53 5.99
CA GLY A 572 -3.42 -0.73 6.57
C GLY A 572 -3.67 -1.79 5.49
N ALA A 573 -4.56 -2.74 5.77
CA ALA A 573 -4.94 -3.78 4.80
C ALA A 573 -5.73 -3.20 3.60
N GLN A 574 -5.35 -3.61 2.40
CA GLN A 574 -5.99 -3.26 1.12
C GLN A 574 -6.27 -4.52 0.27
N PRO A 575 -7.25 -5.37 0.62
CA PRO A 575 -7.50 -6.63 -0.09
C PRO A 575 -7.87 -6.46 -1.57
N GLN A 576 -8.42 -5.30 -1.94
CA GLN A 576 -8.69 -4.97 -3.34
C GLN A 576 -7.41 -4.84 -4.21
N LEU A 577 -6.24 -4.70 -3.58
CA LEU A 577 -4.93 -4.61 -4.25
C LEU A 577 -4.21 -5.96 -4.31
N ALA A 578 -4.79 -7.04 -3.78
CA ALA A 578 -4.15 -8.34 -3.67
C ALA A 578 -3.60 -8.85 -5.01
N GLY A 579 -4.37 -8.69 -6.09
CA GLY A 579 -3.92 -9.03 -7.44
C GLY A 579 -3.77 -10.54 -7.68
N PHE A 580 -4.49 -11.38 -6.94
CA PHE A 580 -4.49 -12.83 -7.20
C PHE A 580 -5.04 -13.15 -8.58
N ALA A 581 -4.59 -14.28 -9.13
CA ALA A 581 -5.11 -14.81 -10.37
C ALA A 581 -6.65 -14.99 -10.32
N GLY A 582 -7.31 -14.86 -11.46
CA GLY A 582 -8.77 -14.84 -11.58
C GLY A 582 -9.44 -16.16 -11.19
N ASP A 583 -8.70 -17.25 -11.10
CA ASP A 583 -9.17 -18.54 -10.62
C ASP A 583 -8.65 -18.91 -9.23
N ASP A 584 -7.90 -18.00 -8.59
CA ASP A 584 -7.38 -18.21 -7.25
C ASP A 584 -8.53 -18.30 -6.23
N PRO A 585 -8.61 -19.37 -5.43
CA PRO A 585 -9.65 -19.52 -4.42
C PRO A 585 -9.60 -18.44 -3.32
N ALA A 586 -8.50 -17.73 -3.14
CA ALA A 586 -8.34 -16.63 -2.17
C ALA A 586 -9.42 -15.55 -2.35
N TRP A 587 -9.82 -15.27 -3.60
CA TRP A 587 -10.90 -14.34 -3.91
C TRP A 587 -12.25 -14.73 -3.29
N GLY A 588 -12.45 -15.99 -2.95
CA GLY A 588 -13.69 -16.52 -2.36
C GLY A 588 -13.79 -16.32 -0.85
N ASP A 589 -12.72 -15.90 -0.16
CA ASP A 589 -12.73 -15.70 1.28
C ASP A 589 -13.53 -14.46 1.71
N THR A 590 -13.75 -14.28 3.01
CA THR A 590 -14.55 -13.15 3.52
C THR A 590 -13.87 -11.79 3.33
N LEU A 591 -12.53 -11.78 3.26
CA LEU A 591 -11.70 -10.59 3.14
C LEU A 591 -11.75 -10.00 1.73
N HIS A 592 -11.70 -10.86 0.71
CA HIS A 592 -11.57 -10.49 -0.70
C HIS A 592 -12.90 -10.48 -1.45
N LYS A 593 -13.87 -11.32 -1.06
CA LYS A 593 -15.20 -11.42 -1.69
C LYS A 593 -15.93 -10.09 -1.89
N PRO A 594 -15.82 -9.07 -1.01
CA PRO A 594 -16.43 -7.76 -1.25
C PRO A 594 -15.95 -7.07 -2.53
N PHE A 595 -14.76 -7.39 -3.05
CA PHE A 595 -14.13 -6.68 -4.17
C PHE A 595 -14.28 -7.40 -5.52
N ILE A 596 -14.85 -8.61 -5.54
CA ILE A 596 -15.00 -9.44 -6.75
C ILE A 596 -16.46 -9.78 -7.06
N GLY A 597 -16.72 -10.13 -8.30
CA GLY A 597 -17.83 -10.97 -8.74
C GLY A 597 -17.31 -12.38 -9.08
N SER A 598 -18.21 -13.36 -9.16
CA SER A 598 -17.86 -14.74 -9.49
C SER A 598 -18.76 -15.29 -10.59
N THR A 599 -18.17 -16.08 -11.48
CA THR A 599 -18.87 -16.80 -12.57
C THR A 599 -18.42 -18.25 -12.55
N SER A 600 -19.38 -19.17 -12.40
CA SER A 600 -19.11 -20.60 -12.53
C SER A 600 -19.08 -21.00 -14.00
N LEU A 601 -17.99 -21.65 -14.42
CA LEU A 601 -17.83 -22.24 -15.74
C LEU A 601 -18.51 -23.61 -15.81
N ARG A 602 -18.74 -24.10 -17.03
CA ARG A 602 -19.43 -25.38 -17.29
C ARG A 602 -18.69 -26.61 -16.78
N ASP A 603 -17.39 -26.50 -16.53
CA ASP A 603 -16.51 -27.55 -16.00
C ASP A 603 -16.44 -27.55 -14.46
N GLY A 604 -17.18 -26.66 -13.79
CA GLY A 604 -17.20 -26.51 -12.34
C GLY A 604 -16.14 -25.56 -11.78
N LYS A 605 -15.26 -24.99 -12.62
CA LYS A 605 -14.27 -23.98 -12.21
C LYS A 605 -14.95 -22.64 -11.97
N THR A 606 -14.60 -21.94 -10.90
CA THR A 606 -15.09 -20.57 -10.63
C THR A 606 -14.05 -19.57 -11.08
N ILE A 607 -14.46 -18.59 -11.88
CA ILE A 607 -13.63 -17.43 -12.21
C ILE A 607 -14.16 -16.23 -11.43
N TYR A 608 -13.26 -15.61 -10.70
CA TYR A 608 -13.43 -14.35 -10.02
C TYR A 608 -13.03 -13.21 -10.94
N THR A 609 -13.84 -12.15 -10.94
CA THR A 609 -13.61 -10.93 -11.70
C THR A 609 -13.71 -9.75 -10.74
N PRO A 610 -12.64 -8.95 -10.56
CA PRO A 610 -12.70 -7.69 -9.83
C PRO A 610 -13.90 -6.85 -10.28
N LYS A 611 -14.62 -6.28 -9.31
CA LYS A 611 -15.74 -5.37 -9.58
C LYS A 611 -15.30 -4.09 -10.28
N GLN A 612 -14.05 -3.71 -10.07
CA GLN A 612 -13.38 -2.58 -10.68
C GLN A 612 -12.13 -3.09 -11.41
N ASP A 613 -11.80 -2.45 -12.52
CA ASP A 613 -10.54 -2.67 -13.23
C ASP A 613 -9.34 -2.47 -12.28
N PRO A 614 -8.42 -3.44 -12.16
CA PRO A 614 -7.38 -3.33 -11.14
C PRO A 614 -6.34 -2.24 -11.39
N ASP A 615 -6.02 -1.92 -12.65
CA ASP A 615 -5.11 -0.80 -12.96
C ASP A 615 -5.75 0.52 -12.52
N LEU A 616 -7.05 0.67 -12.74
CA LEU A 616 -7.84 1.78 -12.23
C LEU A 616 -7.86 1.80 -10.69
N THR A 617 -8.04 0.65 -10.03
CA THR A 617 -8.02 0.55 -8.56
C THR A 617 -6.66 0.96 -7.98
N GLN A 618 -5.55 0.51 -8.58
CA GLN A 618 -4.19 0.84 -8.15
C GLN A 618 -3.87 2.32 -8.41
N ALA A 619 -4.23 2.84 -9.58
CA ALA A 619 -4.08 4.25 -9.90
C ALA A 619 -4.86 5.15 -8.93
N GLN A 620 -6.09 4.78 -8.59
CA GLN A 620 -6.92 5.48 -7.60
C GLN A 620 -6.31 5.46 -6.20
N PHE A 621 -5.84 4.29 -5.76
CA PHE A 621 -5.19 4.15 -4.48
C PHE A 621 -3.94 5.03 -4.39
N TYR A 622 -3.07 4.93 -5.41
CA TYR A 622 -1.82 5.67 -5.43
C TYR A 622 -2.04 7.18 -5.52
N GLY A 623 -2.91 7.62 -6.44
CA GLY A 623 -3.27 9.04 -6.58
C GLY A 623 -3.83 9.62 -5.29
N HIS A 624 -4.74 8.91 -4.62
CA HIS A 624 -5.29 9.33 -3.31
C HIS A 624 -4.21 9.49 -2.24
N ALA A 625 -3.27 8.54 -2.17
CA ALA A 625 -2.18 8.61 -1.22
C ALA A 625 -1.28 9.83 -1.44
N LEU A 626 -0.93 10.14 -2.70
CA LEU A 626 -0.14 11.32 -3.03
C LEU A 626 -0.89 12.62 -2.75
N GLU A 627 -2.21 12.68 -2.99
CA GLU A 627 -3.03 13.86 -2.67
C GLU A 627 -3.02 14.15 -1.16
N LYS A 628 -3.13 13.12 -0.31
CA LYS A 628 -3.05 13.28 1.15
C LYS A 628 -1.72 13.87 1.59
N ILE A 629 -0.60 13.32 1.09
CA ILE A 629 0.74 13.82 1.39
C ILE A 629 0.89 15.28 0.93
N GLN A 630 0.43 15.60 -0.28
CA GLN A 630 0.50 16.94 -0.84
C GLN A 630 -0.35 17.95 -0.05
N ALA A 631 -1.50 17.53 0.48
CA ALA A 631 -2.38 18.39 1.24
C ALA A 631 -1.75 18.80 2.59
N LEU A 632 -1.14 17.85 3.29
CA LEU A 632 -0.32 18.11 4.48
C LEU A 632 0.90 18.98 4.15
N ALA A 633 1.61 18.69 3.05
CA ALA A 633 2.74 19.49 2.58
C ALA A 633 2.34 20.95 2.28
N ASN A 634 1.07 21.16 1.90
CA ASN A 634 0.49 22.47 1.64
C ASN A 634 0.03 23.21 2.91
N GLY A 635 0.16 22.62 4.10
CA GLY A 635 -0.15 23.26 5.37
C GLY A 635 -1.55 22.97 5.92
N GLN A 636 -2.22 21.93 5.42
CA GLN A 636 -3.35 21.34 6.14
C GLN A 636 -2.84 20.62 7.39
N HIS A 637 -3.53 20.79 8.51
CA HIS A 637 -3.13 20.25 9.82
C HIS A 637 -1.68 20.60 10.22
N TYR A 638 -1.20 21.79 9.86
CA TYR A 638 0.19 22.18 10.06
C TYR A 638 0.62 22.07 11.54
N ALA A 639 1.68 21.29 11.79
CA ALA A 639 2.24 21.03 13.12
C ALA A 639 3.52 21.83 13.42
N GLY A 640 4.03 22.58 12.44
CA GLY A 640 5.23 23.39 12.58
C GLY A 640 5.01 24.67 13.41
N PRO A 641 6.07 25.45 13.66
CA PRO A 641 5.94 26.74 14.31
C PRO A 641 5.10 27.72 13.47
N VAL A 642 4.24 28.47 14.15
CA VAL A 642 3.30 29.44 13.60
C VAL A 642 3.46 30.81 14.26
N ALA A 643 2.96 31.84 13.56
CA ALA A 643 2.59 33.11 14.14
C ALA A 643 1.06 33.24 14.13
N ILE A 644 0.49 33.71 15.25
CA ILE A 644 -0.96 33.96 15.37
C ILE A 644 -1.17 35.46 15.24
N ARG A 645 -1.66 35.91 14.08
CA ARG A 645 -1.78 37.31 13.69
C ARG A 645 -3.23 37.76 13.81
N ALA A 646 -3.50 38.94 14.36
CA ALA A 646 -4.84 39.52 14.29
C ALA A 646 -5.24 39.67 12.81
N LYS A 647 -6.40 39.15 12.43
CA LYS A 647 -6.87 39.14 11.04
C LYS A 647 -7.41 40.50 10.62
N ASP A 648 -8.20 41.11 11.48
CA ASP A 648 -8.73 42.45 11.27
C ASP A 648 -7.90 43.44 12.11
N GLY A 649 -7.36 44.48 11.45
CA GLY A 649 -6.42 45.40 12.06
C GLY A 649 -7.01 46.25 13.20
N TRP A 650 -6.12 46.72 14.09
CA TRP A 650 -6.43 47.82 15.01
C TRP A 650 -6.82 49.08 14.23
N ALA A 651 -7.65 49.96 14.78
CA ALA A 651 -7.98 51.27 14.20
C ALA A 651 -6.71 52.01 13.73
N GLY A 652 -6.40 51.93 12.43
CA GLY A 652 -5.13 52.38 11.84
C GLY A 652 -4.39 51.36 10.96
N GLY A 653 -4.87 50.12 10.80
CA GLY A 653 -4.35 49.15 9.82
C GLY A 653 -3.10 48.37 10.25
N ALA A 654 -2.74 48.42 11.54
CA ALA A 654 -1.65 47.61 12.08
C ALA A 654 -2.14 46.21 12.49
N PHE A 655 -1.52 45.17 11.92
CA PHE A 655 -1.70 43.77 12.29
C PHE A 655 -0.71 43.44 13.41
N GLY A 656 -1.17 42.80 14.49
CA GLY A 656 -0.29 42.40 15.59
C GLY A 656 -0.24 40.89 15.77
N VAL A 657 0.86 40.40 16.36
CA VAL A 657 1.09 38.98 16.66
C VAL A 657 0.86 38.72 18.15
N LEU A 658 0.25 37.58 18.50
CA LEU A 658 0.21 37.10 19.87
C LEU A 658 1.62 36.73 20.34
N THR A 659 2.11 37.44 21.36
CA THR A 659 3.46 37.28 21.89
C THR A 659 3.44 37.43 23.42
N PRO A 660 4.22 36.62 24.16
CA PRO A 660 4.44 36.84 25.58
C PRO A 660 5.21 38.15 25.82
N LEU A 661 4.82 38.88 26.86
CA LEU A 661 5.33 40.19 27.23
C LEU A 661 6.11 40.08 28.54
N SER A 662 7.44 40.14 28.44
CA SER A 662 8.30 40.12 29.63
C SER A 662 8.29 41.45 30.38
N GLY A 663 8.24 41.37 31.72
CA GLY A 663 8.48 42.51 32.60
C GLY A 663 7.36 43.56 32.63
N VAL A 664 6.15 43.22 32.22
CA VAL A 664 4.99 44.10 32.36
C VAL A 664 4.54 44.08 33.82
N ASN A 665 4.83 45.16 34.55
CA ASN A 665 4.26 45.38 35.88
C ASN A 665 2.76 45.66 35.71
N ASP A 666 1.93 44.64 35.92
CA ASP A 666 0.49 44.82 35.97
C ASP A 666 0.04 45.11 37.43
N PRO A 667 -0.42 46.33 37.75
CA PRO A 667 -0.95 46.64 39.07
C PRO A 667 -2.31 45.98 39.36
N LEU A 668 -2.93 45.31 38.38
CA LEU A 668 -4.23 44.65 38.51
C LEU A 668 -4.16 43.11 38.58
N ALA A 669 -2.96 42.50 38.57
CA ALA A 669 -2.85 41.05 38.59
C ALA A 669 -3.43 40.45 39.89
N PRO A 670 -4.38 39.49 39.81
CA PRO A 670 -5.04 38.94 40.98
C PRO A 670 -4.04 38.10 41.80
N GLY A 671 -3.60 38.66 42.95
CA GLY A 671 -2.66 38.00 43.88
C GLY A 671 -1.50 38.87 44.37
N GLY A 672 -1.43 40.14 43.99
CA GLY A 672 -0.35 41.06 44.36
C GLY A 672 -0.28 41.48 45.84
N SER A 673 0.08 40.55 46.72
CA SER A 673 0.91 40.87 47.90
C SER A 673 2.31 40.24 47.83
N SER A 674 2.61 39.50 46.77
CA SER A 674 3.97 39.10 46.39
C SER A 674 4.18 39.36 44.90
N GLY A 675 4.86 40.46 44.54
CA GLY A 675 5.10 40.88 43.16
C GLY A 675 5.96 39.91 42.33
N ALA A 676 5.36 38.80 41.90
CA ALA A 676 5.89 38.01 40.81
C ALA A 676 5.42 38.65 39.48
N PRO A 677 6.33 39.03 38.57
CA PRO A 677 5.95 39.46 37.23
C PRO A 677 5.23 38.29 36.54
N HIS A 678 3.96 38.49 36.17
CA HIS A 678 3.26 37.55 35.31
C HIS A 678 3.54 37.93 33.86
N ASP A 679 4.06 37.00 33.07
CA ASP A 679 4.34 37.19 31.65
C ASP A 679 3.04 37.15 30.84
N ARG A 680 2.38 38.30 30.72
CA ARG A 680 1.13 38.47 29.95
C ARG A 680 1.34 38.13 28.49
N VAL A 681 0.32 37.60 27.84
CA VAL A 681 0.28 37.52 26.38
C VAL A 681 -0.40 38.78 25.85
N GLY A 682 0.18 39.40 24.84
CA GLY A 682 -0.40 40.57 24.19
C GLY A 682 -0.20 40.56 22.69
N VAL A 683 -0.84 41.51 22.03
CA VAL A 683 -0.82 41.74 20.60
C VAL A 683 0.22 42.82 20.32
N ARG A 684 1.39 42.42 19.82
CA ARG A 684 2.43 43.38 19.42
C ARG A 684 2.29 43.72 17.94
N ASN A 685 2.18 45.02 17.65
CA ASN A 685 2.37 45.53 16.31
C ASN A 685 3.86 45.52 15.99
N THR A 686 4.29 44.60 15.13
CA THR A 686 5.68 44.48 14.74
C THR A 686 5.86 45.03 13.33
N GLN A 687 6.74 46.03 13.20
CA GLN A 687 7.05 46.64 11.89
C GLN A 687 7.89 45.70 11.00
N THR A 688 8.34 44.56 11.53
CA THR A 688 9.21 43.59 10.85
C THR A 688 8.61 42.19 10.88
N PRO A 689 7.86 41.77 9.83
CA PRO A 689 7.20 40.46 9.74
C PRO A 689 8.12 39.24 9.95
N ASP A 690 9.43 39.38 9.73
CA ASP A 690 10.41 38.29 9.74
C ASP A 690 10.89 37.86 11.14
N GLN A 691 10.72 38.69 12.17
CA GLN A 691 11.19 38.37 13.54
C GLN A 691 10.19 37.57 14.37
N ASP A 692 8.89 37.59 14.02
CA ASP A 692 7.82 36.93 14.80
C ASP A 692 7.30 35.64 14.16
N ALA A 693 7.87 35.26 13.02
CA ALA A 693 7.42 34.13 12.23
C ALA A 693 7.86 32.81 12.90
N GLY A 694 6.91 32.13 13.55
CA GLY A 694 7.15 30.87 14.28
C GLY A 694 7.35 31.03 15.79
N SER A 695 6.70 32.02 16.42
CA SER A 695 6.77 32.29 17.87
C SER A 695 5.98 31.30 18.75
N ALA A 696 5.13 30.46 18.14
CA ALA A 696 4.35 29.47 18.86
C ALA A 696 4.22 28.14 18.10
N ILE A 697 3.89 27.07 18.80
CA ILE A 697 3.49 25.76 18.27
C ILE A 697 2.11 25.46 18.85
N ILE A 698 1.16 25.07 18.00
CA ILE A 698 -0.14 24.55 18.45
C ILE A 698 0.03 23.05 18.64
N THR A 699 0.02 22.60 19.89
CA THR A 699 0.19 21.19 20.22
C THR A 699 -1.02 20.38 19.74
N PRO A 700 -0.87 19.04 19.57
CA PRO A 700 -2.00 18.18 19.24
C PRO A 700 -3.14 18.19 20.27
N ASP A 701 -2.88 18.76 21.44
CA ASP A 701 -3.84 18.90 22.55
C ASP A 701 -4.37 20.35 22.64
N GLY A 702 -4.30 21.11 21.53
CA GLY A 702 -4.85 22.46 21.37
C GLY A 702 -4.16 23.55 22.20
N ARG A 703 -3.05 23.25 22.88
CA ARG A 703 -2.31 24.26 23.66
C ARG A 703 -1.37 25.03 22.75
N ILE A 704 -1.24 26.32 23.02
CA ILE A 704 -0.33 27.20 22.28
C ILE A 704 0.96 27.32 23.10
N GLU A 705 1.99 26.58 22.71
CA GLU A 705 3.32 26.61 23.33
C GLU A 705 4.19 27.67 22.68
N PHE A 706 4.87 28.50 23.46
CA PHE A 706 5.76 29.53 22.93
C PHE A 706 7.14 28.95 22.63
N THR A 707 7.70 29.32 21.47
CA THR A 707 9.01 28.84 20.99
C THR A 707 10.16 29.78 21.35
N ASP A 708 9.86 31.00 21.82
CA ASP A 708 10.86 31.95 22.29
C ASP A 708 11.74 31.30 23.37
N PRO A 709 13.08 31.40 23.30
CA PRO A 709 13.98 30.82 24.29
C PRO A 709 13.66 31.20 25.74
N SER A 710 13.11 32.39 25.97
CA SER A 710 12.72 32.92 27.29
C SER A 710 11.44 32.27 27.83
N TYR A 711 10.62 31.71 26.94
CA TYR A 711 9.30 31.13 27.23
C TYR A 711 9.18 29.67 26.80
N LYS A 712 10.30 29.02 26.48
CA LYS A 712 10.32 27.65 25.97
C LYS A 712 9.69 26.70 27.00
N GLY A 713 8.67 25.94 26.57
CA GLY A 713 7.91 25.03 27.43
C GLY A 713 6.75 25.68 28.20
N SER A 714 6.57 26.99 28.09
CA SER A 714 5.38 27.70 28.56
C SER A 714 4.27 27.65 27.52
N VAL A 715 3.03 27.54 27.98
CA VAL A 715 1.82 27.54 27.18
C VAL A 715 0.94 28.73 27.52
N MET A 716 0.14 29.18 26.57
CA MET A 716 -0.85 30.23 26.77
C MET A 716 -2.01 29.73 27.64
N ARG A 717 -2.27 30.38 28.78
CA ARG A 717 -3.35 30.02 29.72
C ARG A 717 -4.16 31.25 30.16
N PRO A 718 -5.49 31.12 30.32
CA PRO A 718 -6.30 32.14 30.96
C PRO A 718 -6.14 32.10 32.48
N ASP A 719 -6.15 33.27 33.13
CA ASP A 719 -6.30 33.40 34.58
C ASP A 719 -7.78 33.41 35.01
N SER A 720 -8.05 33.73 36.28
CA SER A 720 -9.41 33.81 36.82
C SER A 720 -10.24 34.97 36.26
N GLU A 721 -9.61 35.99 35.69
CA GLU A 721 -10.25 37.16 35.10
C GLU A 721 -10.39 37.04 33.58
N GLY A 722 -9.78 36.01 32.99
CA GLY A 722 -9.79 35.71 31.56
C GLY A 722 -8.60 36.28 30.79
N PHE A 723 -7.66 36.97 31.44
CA PHE A 723 -6.43 37.44 30.80
C PHE A 723 -5.51 36.27 30.46
N LEU A 724 -4.82 36.35 29.32
CA LEU A 724 -3.94 35.29 28.85
C LEU A 724 -2.49 35.54 29.29
N TYR A 725 -1.83 34.48 29.75
CA TYR A 725 -0.45 34.49 30.25
C TYR A 725 0.34 33.32 29.68
N ALA A 726 1.67 33.48 29.60
CA ALA A 726 2.59 32.38 29.38
C ALA A 726 2.90 31.71 30.73
N ASP A 727 2.49 30.45 30.89
CA ASP A 727 2.65 29.70 32.14
C ASP A 727 2.98 28.23 31.82
N SER A 728 3.41 27.47 32.83
CA SER A 728 3.71 26.04 32.70
C SER A 728 2.51 25.24 32.17
N ARG A 729 2.80 24.14 31.44
CA ARG A 729 1.79 23.28 30.80
C ARG A 729 0.73 22.68 31.74
N GLY A 730 0.95 22.73 33.06
CA GLY A 730 0.15 22.06 34.07
C GLY A 730 0.35 20.54 34.05
N ASN A 731 0.13 19.87 35.19
CA ASN A 731 0.51 18.46 35.37
C ASN A 731 -0.59 17.44 35.05
N SER A 732 -1.80 17.86 34.63
CA SER A 732 -2.91 16.92 34.39
C SER A 732 -3.38 16.90 32.94
N THR A 733 -3.62 15.70 32.42
CA THR A 733 -4.07 15.45 31.04
C THR A 733 -5.53 15.88 30.79
N GLY A 734 -6.33 15.98 31.86
CA GLY A 734 -7.72 16.45 31.83
C GLY A 734 -7.88 17.97 31.96
N ASP A 735 -6.81 18.72 32.18
CA ASP A 735 -6.86 20.18 32.28
C ASP A 735 -7.08 20.81 30.89
N LYS A 736 -8.30 21.33 30.67
CA LYS A 736 -8.67 22.09 29.47
C LYS A 736 -8.22 23.55 29.52
N SER A 737 -7.68 24.02 30.64
CA SER A 737 -7.14 25.39 30.73
C SER A 737 -5.96 25.56 29.77
N GLY A 738 -6.03 26.62 28.96
CA GLY A 738 -5.04 26.93 27.93
C GLY A 738 -5.11 26.05 26.68
N SER A 739 -6.14 25.21 26.54
CA SER A 739 -6.42 24.47 25.30
C SER A 739 -7.48 25.23 24.48
N PHE A 740 -7.19 25.37 23.19
CA PHE A 740 -7.97 26.13 22.22
C PHE A 740 -8.20 25.29 20.96
N HIS A 741 -9.36 25.44 20.33
CA HIS A 741 -9.57 25.01 18.96
C HIS A 741 -9.65 26.23 18.03
N TYR A 742 -9.21 26.04 16.80
CA TYR A 742 -9.28 27.05 15.76
C TYR A 742 -10.48 26.77 14.85
N ASP A 743 -11.44 27.68 14.80
CA ASP A 743 -12.69 27.49 14.04
C ASP A 743 -12.59 28.01 12.59
N THR A 744 -13.62 27.70 11.79
CA THR A 744 -13.69 28.10 10.37
C THR A 744 -13.83 29.60 10.16
N ASP A 745 -14.26 30.34 11.17
CA ASP A 745 -14.43 31.80 11.14
C ASP A 745 -13.17 32.53 11.66
N HIS A 746 -12.05 31.81 11.78
CA HIS A 746 -10.75 32.30 12.22
C HIS A 746 -10.70 32.68 13.71
N HIS A 747 -11.50 32.06 14.58
CA HIS A 747 -11.40 32.29 16.03
C HIS A 747 -10.56 31.23 16.72
N LEU A 748 -9.83 31.64 17.76
CA LEU A 748 -9.28 30.74 18.76
C LEU A 748 -10.28 30.64 19.92
N VAL A 749 -10.85 29.46 20.12
CA VAL A 749 -11.94 29.25 21.07
C VAL A 749 -11.47 28.35 22.20
N SER A 750 -11.61 28.82 23.44
CA SER A 750 -11.23 28.07 24.64
C SER A 750 -12.08 26.81 24.80
N ASN A 751 -11.44 25.64 24.88
CA ASN A 751 -12.11 24.36 25.10
C ASN A 751 -12.67 24.20 26.52
N ALA A 752 -12.28 25.07 27.46
CA ALA A 752 -12.78 25.06 28.83
C ALA A 752 -14.18 25.68 28.95
N ASN A 753 -14.48 26.75 28.21
CA ASN A 753 -15.68 27.56 28.42
C ASN A 753 -16.36 28.10 27.13
N GLY A 754 -15.75 27.90 25.96
CA GLY A 754 -16.26 28.36 24.66
C GLY A 754 -16.10 29.85 24.39
N GLN A 755 -15.33 30.58 25.21
CA GLN A 755 -15.01 31.99 24.96
C GLN A 755 -13.91 32.11 23.90
N ARG A 756 -13.92 33.22 23.16
CA ARG A 756 -13.00 33.49 22.06
C ARG A 756 -11.79 34.29 22.57
N VAL A 757 -10.60 34.03 22.03
CA VAL A 757 -9.43 34.87 22.29
C VAL A 757 -9.63 36.21 21.58
N THR A 758 -9.52 37.29 22.34
CA THR A 758 -9.61 38.69 21.91
C THR A 758 -8.52 39.51 22.59
N TYR A 759 -8.55 40.83 22.44
CA TYR A 759 -7.63 41.72 23.14
C TYR A 759 -8.25 43.05 23.55
N ASP A 760 -7.74 43.63 24.64
CA ASP A 760 -8.24 44.85 25.25
C ASP A 760 -7.77 46.15 24.54
N ALA A 761 -8.08 47.30 25.13
CA ALA A 761 -7.67 48.61 24.61
C ALA A 761 -6.16 48.92 24.78
N ASN A 762 -5.43 48.10 25.53
CA ASN A 762 -3.98 48.19 25.70
C ASN A 762 -3.24 47.14 24.87
N GLY A 763 -3.97 46.26 24.17
CA GLY A 763 -3.41 45.16 23.40
C GLY A 763 -3.10 43.90 24.21
N TYR A 764 -3.57 43.78 25.45
CA TYR A 764 -3.44 42.53 26.23
C TYR A 764 -4.46 41.51 25.74
N ALA A 765 -4.00 40.28 25.52
CA ALA A 765 -4.85 39.19 25.06
C ALA A 765 -5.67 38.64 26.23
N GLN A 766 -6.94 38.33 25.97
CA GLN A 766 -7.89 37.85 26.97
C GLN A 766 -8.97 36.98 26.31
N LEU A 767 -9.73 36.25 27.11
CA LEU A 767 -10.97 35.61 26.69
C LEU A 767 -12.09 36.64 26.62
N SER A 768 -12.95 36.51 25.62
CA SER A 768 -14.14 37.36 25.47
C SER A 768 -15.09 37.20 26.65
N ALA A 769 -15.79 38.27 27.02
CA ALA A 769 -16.69 38.24 28.18
C ALA A 769 -17.82 37.20 28.01
N THR A 770 -18.23 36.96 26.77
CA THR A 770 -19.26 35.96 26.42
C THR A 770 -18.80 35.09 25.25
N ARG A 771 -19.51 33.99 24.99
CA ARG A 771 -19.23 33.10 23.85
C ARG A 771 -19.47 33.78 22.49
N ASN A 772 -20.36 34.76 22.45
CA ASN A 772 -20.76 35.48 21.25
C ASN A 772 -20.55 36.99 21.51
N PRO A 773 -19.31 37.48 21.34
CA PRO A 773 -19.00 38.87 21.61
C PRO A 773 -19.78 39.84 20.70
N GLY A 774 -19.92 41.09 21.14
CA GLY A 774 -20.57 42.11 20.32
C GLY A 774 -19.75 42.43 19.05
N PRO A 775 -20.32 43.11 18.04
CA PRO A 775 -19.69 43.29 16.73
C PRO A 775 -18.29 43.92 16.75
N PHE A 776 -18.00 44.78 17.74
CA PHE A 776 -16.70 45.42 17.89
C PHE A 776 -15.62 44.52 18.51
N GLU A 777 -16.01 43.64 19.43
CA GLU A 777 -15.10 42.66 20.02
C GLU A 777 -14.90 41.47 19.07
N GLU A 778 -15.91 41.17 18.24
CA GLU A 778 -15.84 40.16 17.18
C GLU A 778 -14.69 40.44 16.19
N THR A 779 -14.52 41.68 15.74
CA THR A 779 -13.41 42.02 14.82
C THR A 779 -12.04 41.79 15.46
N LYS A 780 -11.93 41.92 16.79
CA LYS A 780 -10.68 41.69 17.53
C LYS A 780 -10.44 40.21 17.87
N SER A 781 -11.42 39.36 17.62
CA SER A 781 -11.37 37.94 18.01
C SER A 781 -10.93 37.02 16.87
N ARG A 782 -10.63 37.59 15.70
CA ARG A 782 -10.24 36.87 14.49
C ARG A 782 -8.73 36.87 14.31
N TRP A 783 -8.18 35.69 14.01
CA TRP A 783 -6.76 35.42 13.97
C TRP A 783 -6.40 34.65 12.70
N ASP A 784 -5.41 35.10 11.96
CA ASP A 784 -4.75 34.30 10.94
C ASP A 784 -3.58 33.53 11.56
N ILE A 785 -3.56 32.22 11.33
CA ILE A 785 -2.43 31.37 11.68
C ILE A 785 -1.55 31.24 10.45
N VAL A 786 -0.30 31.69 10.54
CA VAL A 786 0.63 31.69 9.41
C VAL A 786 1.92 30.97 9.77
N ASP A 787 2.54 30.32 8.79
CA ASP A 787 3.87 29.72 8.94
C ASP A 787 4.99 30.77 8.91
N ARG A 788 6.24 30.31 8.98
CA ARG A 788 7.42 31.19 8.99
C ARG A 788 7.59 32.03 7.72
N ASN A 789 6.98 31.62 6.61
CA ASN A 789 7.00 32.35 5.34
C ASN A 789 5.78 33.29 5.19
N GLY A 790 4.94 33.41 6.22
CA GLY A 790 3.71 34.20 6.19
C GLY A 790 2.57 33.53 5.43
N LYS A 791 2.70 32.26 5.05
CA LYS A 791 1.62 31.50 4.39
C LYS A 791 0.58 31.10 5.43
N THR A 792 -0.69 31.37 5.17
CA THR A 792 -1.79 30.88 6.02
C THR A 792 -1.81 29.36 6.06
N VAL A 793 -1.91 28.82 7.27
CA VAL A 793 -1.97 27.39 7.56
C VAL A 793 -3.14 27.08 8.48
N THR A 794 -3.58 25.83 8.49
CA THR A 794 -4.63 25.35 9.38
C THR A 794 -4.02 24.39 10.39
N PRO A 795 -4.09 24.65 11.70
CA PRO A 795 -3.55 23.71 12.69
C PRO A 795 -4.33 22.40 12.72
N ALA A 796 -3.73 21.37 13.33
CA ALA A 796 -4.44 20.13 13.63
C ALA A 796 -5.64 20.39 14.56
N ALA A 797 -6.69 19.59 14.41
CA ALA A 797 -7.84 19.67 15.30
C ALA A 797 -7.46 19.17 16.71
N ASP A 798 -8.07 19.74 17.75
CA ASP A 798 -7.88 19.28 19.13
C ASP A 798 -8.88 18.15 19.42
N PRO A 799 -8.46 16.93 19.81
CA PRO A 799 -9.38 15.85 20.16
C PRO A 799 -10.37 16.23 21.28
N ARG A 800 -10.08 17.24 22.10
CA ARG A 800 -10.97 17.72 23.18
C ARG A 800 -12.10 18.64 22.71
N SER A 801 -12.10 19.09 21.45
CA SER A 801 -13.22 19.85 20.88
C SER A 801 -14.39 18.93 20.49
N TYR A 802 -14.15 17.63 20.41
CA TYR A 802 -15.15 16.62 20.05
C TYR A 802 -15.91 16.13 21.28
N THR A 803 -17.16 15.75 21.08
CA THR A 803 -18.03 15.18 22.11
C THR A 803 -18.81 14.02 21.53
N ASP A 804 -19.10 13.00 22.36
CA ASP A 804 -19.93 11.87 21.95
C ASP A 804 -21.32 12.35 21.52
N ASN A 805 -21.75 11.91 20.34
CA ASN A 805 -23.07 12.21 19.79
C ASN A 805 -23.50 11.12 18.78
N ASP A 806 -24.62 11.33 18.09
CA ASP A 806 -25.17 10.34 17.16
C ASP A 806 -24.25 10.00 15.98
N ALA A 807 -23.37 10.94 15.57
CA ALA A 807 -22.37 10.69 14.53
C ALA A 807 -21.27 9.71 14.98
N GLY A 808 -21.10 9.51 16.29
CA GLY A 808 -20.16 8.55 16.88
C GLY A 808 -19.49 9.09 18.14
N ARG A 809 -18.54 8.35 18.68
CA ARG A 809 -17.68 8.78 19.80
C ARG A 809 -16.76 9.93 19.38
N ALA A 810 -16.43 10.80 20.33
CA ALA A 810 -15.53 11.95 20.14
C ALA A 810 -14.21 11.56 19.45
N GLU A 811 -13.61 10.46 19.91
CA GLU A 811 -12.38 9.90 19.33
C GLU A 811 -12.54 9.50 17.86
N THR A 812 -13.69 8.93 17.50
CA THR A 812 -13.94 8.47 16.12
C THR A 812 -14.19 9.66 15.19
N GLN A 813 -14.87 10.70 15.68
CA GLN A 813 -15.02 11.97 14.95
C GLN A 813 -13.67 12.64 14.71
N TYR A 814 -12.82 12.73 15.75
CA TYR A 814 -11.47 13.27 15.63
C TYR A 814 -10.64 12.51 14.61
N ARG A 815 -10.59 11.18 14.71
CA ARG A 815 -9.88 10.32 13.75
C ARG A 815 -10.38 10.50 12.32
N PHE A 816 -11.71 10.56 12.13
CA PHE A 816 -12.31 10.79 10.82
C PHE A 816 -11.89 12.15 10.22
N GLU A 817 -11.77 13.20 11.05
CA GLU A 817 -11.32 14.50 10.56
C GLU A 817 -9.83 14.57 10.26
N GLN A 818 -9.00 13.80 10.98
CA GLN A 818 -7.57 13.65 10.65
C GLN A 818 -7.37 12.83 9.38
N ASP A 819 -8.11 11.72 9.27
CA ASP A 819 -8.11 10.86 8.11
C ASP A 819 -9.48 10.16 7.95
N PRO A 820 -10.29 10.54 6.95
CA PRO A 820 -11.58 9.90 6.69
C PRO A 820 -11.47 8.39 6.47
N ASP A 821 -10.32 7.92 5.98
CA ASP A 821 -10.11 6.50 5.71
C ASP A 821 -10.03 5.65 6.98
N SER A 822 -9.67 6.28 8.11
CA SER A 822 -9.50 5.62 9.40
C SER A 822 -10.80 5.04 9.99
N VAL A 823 -11.95 5.39 9.42
CA VAL A 823 -13.28 4.91 9.81
C VAL A 823 -14.06 4.29 8.65
N LEU A 824 -13.37 3.92 7.56
CA LEU A 824 -14.03 3.30 6.41
C LEU A 824 -14.77 2.01 6.81
N PRO A 825 -16.00 1.83 6.31
CA PRO A 825 -16.74 0.59 6.46
C PRO A 825 -16.01 -0.59 5.81
N SER A 826 -16.24 -1.79 6.35
CA SER A 826 -15.70 -3.00 5.75
C SER A 826 -16.22 -3.20 4.33
N GLY A 827 -15.32 -3.58 3.42
CA GLY A 827 -15.63 -3.78 2.00
C GLY A 827 -15.75 -2.49 1.18
N THR A 828 -15.38 -1.34 1.76
CA THR A 828 -15.35 -0.06 1.05
C THR A 828 -13.92 0.48 0.90
N THR A 829 -13.66 1.18 -0.20
CA THR A 829 -12.35 1.75 -0.53
C THR A 829 -12.29 3.26 -0.39
N SER A 830 -13.45 3.93 -0.27
CA SER A 830 -13.55 5.37 -0.09
C SER A 830 -14.93 5.80 0.39
N PHE A 831 -14.97 6.94 1.09
CA PHE A 831 -16.18 7.74 1.21
C PHE A 831 -16.37 8.60 -0.04
N VAL A 832 -17.62 8.76 -0.43
CA VAL A 832 -18.04 9.71 -1.47
C VAL A 832 -19.08 10.64 -0.87
N THR A 833 -19.11 11.88 -1.33
CA THR A 833 -20.07 12.90 -0.88
C THR A 833 -21.26 13.04 -1.81
N GLY A 834 -21.28 12.30 -2.92
CA GLY A 834 -22.40 12.28 -3.87
C GLY A 834 -22.31 11.13 -4.85
N VAL A 835 -23.43 10.82 -5.51
CA VAL A 835 -23.52 9.82 -6.57
C VAL A 835 -23.82 10.54 -7.89
N PRO A 836 -23.10 10.26 -8.99
CA PRO A 836 -23.34 10.89 -10.28
C PRO A 836 -24.80 10.77 -10.73
N SER A 837 -25.37 11.87 -11.22
CA SER A 837 -26.78 11.98 -11.64
C SER A 837 -27.84 11.85 -10.53
N GLU A 838 -27.43 11.82 -9.26
CA GLU A 838 -28.33 11.95 -8.11
C GLU A 838 -28.19 13.34 -7.48
N PRO A 839 -29.27 13.92 -6.94
CA PRO A 839 -29.17 15.17 -6.18
C PRO A 839 -28.26 15.03 -4.96
N ASP A 840 -27.61 16.12 -4.56
CA ASP A 840 -26.88 16.19 -3.29
C ASP A 840 -27.88 16.50 -2.17
N TYR A 841 -27.75 15.80 -1.04
CA TYR A 841 -28.63 15.95 0.12
C TYR A 841 -27.79 16.26 1.35
N ALA A 842 -28.16 17.30 2.10
CA ALA A 842 -27.40 17.71 3.27
C ALA A 842 -27.38 16.64 4.38
N SER A 843 -28.45 15.85 4.49
CA SER A 843 -28.56 14.73 5.43
C SER A 843 -29.30 13.53 4.82
N PHE A 844 -29.14 12.35 5.43
CA PHE A 844 -29.92 11.17 5.06
C PHE A 844 -31.43 11.38 5.27
N LYS A 845 -31.81 12.24 6.22
CA LYS A 845 -33.22 12.61 6.45
C LYS A 845 -33.79 13.37 5.27
N ASP A 846 -33.03 14.33 4.72
CA ASP A 846 -33.46 15.08 3.54
C ASP A 846 -33.60 14.14 2.34
N TRP A 847 -32.65 13.20 2.19
CA TRP A 847 -32.76 12.13 1.20
C TRP A 847 -34.05 11.30 1.35
N LEU A 848 -34.41 10.86 2.57
CA LEU A 848 -35.65 10.08 2.78
C LEU A 848 -36.92 10.85 2.41
N VAL A 849 -36.92 12.18 2.58
CA VAL A 849 -38.09 13.03 2.34
C VAL A 849 -38.18 13.47 0.88
N GLU A 850 -37.05 13.80 0.27
CA GLU A 850 -36.98 14.53 -1.00
C GLU A 850 -36.55 13.65 -2.19
N ALA A 851 -35.97 12.46 -1.95
CA ALA A 851 -35.42 11.66 -3.03
C ALA A 851 -36.49 11.17 -4.02
N PRO A 852 -36.27 11.35 -5.34
CA PRO A 852 -37.13 10.79 -6.35
C PRO A 852 -37.33 9.28 -6.20
N ARG A 853 -38.52 8.78 -6.55
CA ARG A 853 -38.77 7.34 -6.62
C ARG A 853 -37.74 6.68 -7.56
N GLY A 854 -37.02 5.69 -7.06
CA GLY A 854 -36.00 4.96 -7.80
C GLY A 854 -34.55 5.42 -7.58
N SER A 855 -34.31 6.49 -6.81
CA SER A 855 -32.95 6.90 -6.42
C SER A 855 -32.24 5.84 -5.57
N GLY A 856 -32.94 5.20 -4.63
CA GLY A 856 -32.37 4.15 -3.77
C GLY A 856 -31.68 3.01 -4.55
N PRO A 857 -32.36 2.33 -5.48
CA PRO A 857 -31.74 1.29 -6.31
C PRO A 857 -30.54 1.76 -7.14
N ARG A 858 -30.55 3.01 -7.65
CA ARG A 858 -29.42 3.56 -8.43
C ARG A 858 -28.22 3.86 -7.54
N ILE A 859 -28.45 4.48 -6.38
CA ILE A 859 -27.42 4.70 -5.36
C ILE A 859 -26.83 3.37 -4.90
N HIS A 860 -27.68 2.38 -4.61
CA HIS A 860 -27.24 1.03 -4.23
C HIS A 860 -26.33 0.41 -5.30
N ALA A 861 -26.78 0.38 -6.55
CA ALA A 861 -26.01 -0.20 -7.65
C ALA A 861 -24.68 0.53 -7.84
N TRP A 862 -24.68 1.86 -7.76
CA TRP A 862 -23.47 2.67 -7.91
C TRP A 862 -22.48 2.42 -6.77
N LEU A 863 -22.91 2.52 -5.51
CA LEU A 863 -22.03 2.28 -4.36
C LEU A 863 -21.46 0.86 -4.35
N LYS A 864 -22.28 -0.13 -4.72
CA LYS A 864 -21.86 -1.53 -4.80
C LYS A 864 -20.84 -1.78 -5.91
N HIS A 865 -20.94 -1.07 -7.02
CA HIS A 865 -19.99 -1.18 -8.12
C HIS A 865 -18.64 -0.52 -7.79
N HIS A 866 -18.67 0.62 -7.11
CA HIS A 866 -17.48 1.42 -6.80
C HIS A 866 -16.84 1.08 -5.45
N ASN A 867 -17.40 0.11 -4.71
CA ASN A 867 -17.03 -0.25 -3.33
C ASN A 867 -16.95 1.00 -2.44
N ALA A 868 -17.98 1.85 -2.48
CA ALA A 868 -17.98 3.14 -1.82
C ALA A 868 -19.05 3.25 -0.72
N ALA A 869 -18.84 4.15 0.23
CA ALA A 869 -19.84 4.60 1.20
C ALA A 869 -20.26 6.04 0.91
N LEU A 870 -21.56 6.33 0.85
CA LEU A 870 -22.05 7.70 0.67
C LEU A 870 -22.15 8.37 2.03
N LEU A 871 -21.31 9.37 2.26
CA LEU A 871 -21.25 10.16 3.49
C LEU A 871 -22.20 11.37 3.40
N TYR A 872 -22.83 11.71 4.51
CA TYR A 872 -23.63 12.92 4.70
C TYR A 872 -22.92 13.91 5.64
N ARG A 873 -23.32 15.20 5.57
CA ARG A 873 -22.66 16.27 6.32
C ARG A 873 -22.75 16.14 7.83
N ASP A 874 -23.67 15.33 8.31
CA ASP A 874 -23.90 15.08 9.73
C ASP A 874 -23.09 13.88 10.27
N GLY A 875 -22.15 13.34 9.48
CA GLY A 875 -21.29 12.21 9.85
C GLY A 875 -21.95 10.84 9.71
N SER A 876 -23.23 10.76 9.32
CA SER A 876 -23.81 9.48 8.93
C SER A 876 -23.41 9.09 7.51
N TYR A 877 -23.39 7.78 7.24
CA TYR A 877 -23.13 7.29 5.90
C TYR A 877 -23.99 6.08 5.56
N VAL A 878 -24.17 5.82 4.27
CA VAL A 878 -24.88 4.65 3.76
C VAL A 878 -23.97 3.75 2.94
N VAL A 879 -24.17 2.45 3.10
CA VAL A 879 -23.51 1.39 2.31
C VAL A 879 -24.55 0.46 1.68
N PRO A 880 -24.23 -0.19 0.55
CA PRO A 880 -25.11 -1.14 -0.09
C PRO A 880 -25.22 -2.44 0.73
N GLY A 881 -26.44 -2.84 1.05
CA GLY A 881 -26.76 -4.14 1.64
C GLY A 881 -26.83 -5.27 0.62
N GLU A 882 -26.85 -6.51 1.09
CA GLU A 882 -26.83 -7.70 0.23
C GLU A 882 -28.15 -7.91 -0.51
N SER A 883 -29.28 -7.55 0.10
CA SER A 883 -30.64 -7.74 -0.46
C SER A 883 -31.14 -6.56 -1.30
N GLY A 884 -30.26 -5.64 -1.68
CA GLY A 884 -30.61 -4.46 -2.50
C GLY A 884 -31.01 -3.23 -1.69
N GLU A 885 -30.99 -3.31 -0.36
CA GLU A 885 -31.27 -2.22 0.57
C GLU A 885 -30.06 -1.31 0.78
N LEU A 886 -30.29 -0.05 1.15
CA LEU A 886 -29.25 0.83 1.69
C LEU A 886 -29.27 0.74 3.21
N LYS A 887 -28.11 0.58 3.83
CA LYS A 887 -27.95 0.51 5.28
C LYS A 887 -27.28 1.78 5.79
N LEU A 888 -27.87 2.41 6.81
CA LEU A 888 -27.39 3.64 7.43
C LEU A 888 -26.57 3.33 8.68
N TYR A 889 -25.42 3.98 8.80
CA TYR A 889 -24.51 3.87 9.92
C TYR A 889 -24.02 5.26 10.36
N ASN A 890 -23.48 5.33 11.56
CA ASN A 890 -22.66 6.46 12.01
C ASN A 890 -21.16 6.13 11.87
N LEU A 891 -20.26 7.07 12.21
CA LEU A 891 -18.81 6.90 12.05
C LEU A 891 -18.23 5.73 12.87
N ASP A 892 -18.87 5.33 13.97
CA ASP A 892 -18.47 4.12 14.73
C ASP A 892 -18.85 2.80 14.00
N GLY A 893 -19.58 2.87 12.88
CA GLY A 893 -20.12 1.70 12.20
C GLY A 893 -21.33 1.09 12.91
N VAL A 894 -22.00 1.85 13.77
CA VAL A 894 -23.23 1.42 14.44
C VAL A 894 -24.43 1.71 13.56
N ALA A 895 -25.20 0.66 13.26
CA ALA A 895 -26.41 0.77 12.44
C ALA A 895 -27.44 1.70 13.09
N GLN A 896 -27.93 2.66 12.32
CA GLN A 896 -28.87 3.67 12.79
C GLN A 896 -30.31 3.23 12.51
N THR A 897 -31.09 2.99 13.56
CA THR A 897 -32.49 2.53 13.47
C THR A 897 -33.53 3.63 13.73
N ARG A 898 -33.10 4.77 14.31
CA ARG A 898 -33.95 5.94 14.59
C ARG A 898 -33.55 7.09 13.67
N VAL A 899 -34.23 7.23 12.53
CA VAL A 899 -34.02 8.37 11.62
C VAL A 899 -35.04 9.49 11.86
N LEU A 900 -36.12 9.19 12.59
CA LEU A 900 -37.26 10.08 12.75
C LEU A 900 -37.53 10.36 14.24
N GLY A 901 -36.99 11.48 14.71
CA GLY A 901 -37.43 12.16 15.93
C GLY A 901 -36.38 12.23 17.04
N GLU A 902 -35.44 13.19 16.97
CA GLU A 902 -34.77 13.88 18.10
C GLU A 902 -33.80 14.98 17.57
N PRO A 903 -33.26 15.89 18.42
CA PRO A 903 -32.85 17.27 18.07
C PRO A 903 -31.48 17.33 17.33
N PRO A 904 -30.92 18.52 16.98
CA PRO A 904 -29.92 18.60 15.92
C PRO A 904 -28.63 17.89 16.31
N ARG A 905 -28.12 17.09 15.36
CA ARG A 905 -26.79 16.47 15.41
C ARG A 905 -25.76 17.58 15.63
N THR A 906 -24.99 17.48 16.71
CA THR A 906 -23.96 18.49 17.07
C THR A 906 -22.71 18.37 16.20
N TYR A 907 -22.45 17.18 15.66
CA TYR A 907 -21.38 16.96 14.70
C TYR A 907 -21.80 17.35 13.29
N ARG A 908 -20.93 18.10 12.62
CA ARG A 908 -21.00 18.38 11.19
C ARG A 908 -19.61 18.23 10.61
N VAL A 909 -19.48 17.45 9.54
CA VAL A 909 -18.23 17.31 8.78
C VAL A 909 -17.74 18.71 8.38
N PRO A 910 -16.51 19.10 8.75
CA PRO A 910 -15.98 20.42 8.45
C PRO A 910 -16.08 20.76 6.97
N ASP A 911 -16.42 22.00 6.64
CA ASP A 911 -16.63 22.41 5.24
C ASP A 911 -15.36 22.23 4.38
N ALA A 912 -14.18 22.47 4.94
CA ALA A 912 -12.91 22.23 4.26
C ALA A 912 -12.71 20.74 3.92
N LEU A 913 -12.98 19.84 4.86
CA LEU A 913 -12.89 18.40 4.66
C LEU A 913 -13.92 17.92 3.65
N TRP A 914 -15.16 18.41 3.75
CA TRP A 914 -16.23 18.09 2.79
C TRP A 914 -15.86 18.47 1.36
N VAL A 915 -15.35 19.69 1.16
CA VAL A 915 -14.89 20.17 -0.16
C VAL A 915 -13.73 19.32 -0.67
N GLN A 916 -12.79 18.94 0.19
CA GLN A 916 -11.69 18.05 -0.17
C GLN A 916 -12.20 16.68 -0.64
N MET A 917 -13.11 16.06 0.10
CA MET A 917 -13.71 14.76 -0.27
C MET A 917 -14.55 14.85 -1.55
N GLN A 918 -15.26 15.95 -1.77
CA GLN A 918 -15.99 16.21 -3.00
C GLN A 918 -15.03 16.35 -4.20
N ASN A 919 -13.95 17.11 -4.05
CA ASN A 919 -12.93 17.25 -5.08
C ASN A 919 -12.29 15.91 -5.42
N TYR A 920 -11.99 15.09 -4.41
CA TYR A 920 -11.50 13.73 -4.59
C TYR A 920 -12.50 12.87 -5.38
N THR A 921 -13.77 12.86 -4.98
CA THR A 921 -14.84 12.14 -5.68
C THR A 921 -14.94 12.56 -7.15
N ASN A 922 -14.92 13.87 -7.41
CA ASN A 922 -15.00 14.42 -8.76
C ASN A 922 -13.79 14.02 -9.62
N LYS A 923 -12.57 14.10 -9.07
CA LYS A 923 -11.35 13.68 -9.76
C LYS A 923 -11.36 12.19 -10.07
N ARG A 924 -11.81 11.37 -9.11
CA ARG A 924 -11.97 9.93 -9.29
C ARG A 924 -12.92 9.63 -10.44
N VAL A 925 -14.14 10.18 -10.42
CA VAL A 925 -15.12 9.99 -11.50
C VAL A 925 -14.56 10.48 -12.84
N ALA A 926 -13.93 11.65 -12.88
CA ALA A 926 -13.32 12.17 -14.11
C ALA A 926 -12.15 11.29 -14.61
N PHE A 927 -11.41 10.66 -13.71
CA PHE A 927 -10.36 9.71 -14.05
C PHE A 927 -10.96 8.40 -14.59
N GLU A 928 -12.01 7.87 -13.96
CA GLU A 928 -12.74 6.70 -14.46
C GLU A 928 -13.32 6.94 -15.85
N GLU A 929 -14.05 8.04 -16.05
CA GLU A 929 -14.66 8.40 -17.34
C GLU A 929 -13.64 8.53 -18.47
N ARG A 930 -12.49 9.17 -18.20
CA ARG A 930 -11.41 9.32 -19.20
C ARG A 930 -10.79 8.00 -19.63
N ASN A 931 -10.87 6.98 -18.78
CA ASN A 931 -10.20 5.72 -19.02
C ASN A 931 -11.16 4.57 -19.37
N LYS A 932 -12.48 4.81 -19.43
CA LYS A 932 -13.45 3.77 -19.82
C LYS A 932 -13.04 3.10 -21.13
N PRO A 933 -13.05 1.75 -21.18
CA PRO A 933 -12.72 1.02 -22.40
C PRO A 933 -13.70 1.38 -23.52
N VAL A 934 -13.16 1.73 -24.70
CA VAL A 934 -13.90 2.10 -25.92
C VAL A 934 -14.46 0.89 -26.65
#